data_AF-A0A7V2MCQ9-F1
#
_entry.id   AF-A0A7V2MCQ9-F1
#
_cell.length_a   1.000
_cell.length_b   1.000
_cell.length_c   1.000
_cell.angle_alpha   90.00
_cell.angle_beta   90.00
_cell.angle_gamma   90.00
#
_symmetry.space_group_name_H-M   'P 1'
#
loop_
_entity.id
_entity.type
_entity.pdbx_description
1 polymer ?
#
loop_
_entity_poly.entity_id
_entity_poly.type
_entity_poly.pdbx_seq_one_letter_code
_entity_poly.pdbx_strand_id
1 'polypeptide(L)'
;MPIRARALRSIRRARLAAAATTALVLCSVAGARPGFPGAEGFAANATGGRGGDVYHVTTLADDPNHVIPGSLFYGLYEKHVPGSGTVPGVGRTIVFDVGGTIYLGNNTLDLKNIKNVTIAGQTAPSPITIVGNTVQITSSSGKETSNIILQHVAIRKGLDNSGDALSIKGSGNTHTIMVDHVSGSWSEDEVISVGGSTNRANNVTVQYSTMSEALTSGHQYGALIRNNQDARISYNRNLFSNNASRNPRPGSYLGTVLDFEFQNNVVYNWSDRAGYTGGASQSQPENVNMNFSGNYMIAGPSTVGGPTTAGGTPVTGARRNTLFTKDASNAPVNLQVYQEGNMIDWSAGASRDGQDIGWTGFANWNGTTSSAFPMTDRSGAPFNYPTAGSVDPADVAYAKIVGGVGAWPWARTATDQRLISELQNYGGVAAQSTPNATEWNALVNQPMTTRPAGWDTDQDGMPNWWETLRGFNPAAADNNTLTTDGYTRLEKYLHFLSAQANWGVDADGVWSQYMNWRGMRPDNTDSSAGFGAVTTAPRTITVDIPVSIAAMSFGGAHAYTLTGPGPITLDVFAGTTTLEATSGSHTIAAPLVLADNAEVTVAGGSNLAITGELTAAGKTITKKGDGLLAVSNVRADALNIVAGQVRVIASGTPAASAGTSVMKSLSIPAGSQLDLTNNALVIDYTTLGSLLSDTRARVSDGRLTSSVADADHGIGYADNATLGLTEFAGQAVDSTSLLVRYTRLGDANVDGVVNIGDFSLLAASFNQPGSWQAGDFNHDGSVNIADFSLLASNFNQSALGRPAGLHAGGSAVPEPAFSLLLFPITMLLRRMR
;
A
#
# COMPACT_ATOMS: atom_id res chain seq x y z
N MET A 1 3.12 2.07 -81.83
CA MET A 1 2.14 1.07 -82.32
C MET A 1 1.96 0.00 -81.24
N PRO A 2 0.73 -0.48 -81.04
CA PRO A 2 0.17 -0.82 -79.73
C PRO A 2 -0.03 -2.34 -79.56
N ILE A 3 -0.72 -2.75 -78.49
CA ILE A 3 -1.68 -3.88 -78.36
C ILE A 3 -1.46 -4.64 -77.04
N ARG A 4 -2.45 -5.02 -76.21
CA ARG A 4 -3.87 -4.70 -76.02
C ARG A 4 -4.30 -5.35 -74.67
N ALA A 5 -5.24 -4.70 -74.01
CA ALA A 5 -6.47 -5.24 -73.40
C ALA A 5 -6.42 -6.21 -72.18
N ARG A 6 -6.83 -5.63 -71.05
CA ARG A 6 -7.70 -6.18 -69.99
C ARG A 6 -8.76 -7.19 -70.49
N ALA A 7 -9.08 -8.20 -69.67
CA ALA A 7 -10.45 -8.47 -69.24
C ALA A 7 -10.55 -9.40 -68.01
N LEU A 8 -11.43 -8.98 -67.09
CA LEU A 8 -12.31 -9.77 -66.20
C LEU A 8 -11.85 -10.19 -64.79
N ARG A 9 -12.59 -9.63 -63.83
CA ARG A 9 -12.62 -9.85 -62.37
C ARG A 9 -13.46 -11.10 -62.03
N SER A 10 -13.02 -11.90 -61.06
CA SER A 10 -13.91 -12.55 -60.09
C SER A 10 -13.22 -12.77 -58.73
N ILE A 11 -13.54 -11.88 -57.79
CA ILE A 11 -14.03 -12.12 -56.42
C ILE A 11 -13.37 -13.23 -55.56
N ARG A 12 -12.88 -12.76 -54.39
CA ARG A 12 -12.64 -13.43 -53.07
C ARG A 12 -11.37 -14.27 -52.89
N ARG A 13 -10.38 -13.67 -52.21
CA ARG A 13 -9.84 -14.15 -50.92
C ARG A 13 -9.16 -13.00 -50.19
N ALA A 14 -9.52 -12.87 -48.91
CA ALA A 14 -9.20 -11.76 -48.03
C ALA A 14 -8.03 -12.13 -47.10
N ARG A 15 -7.31 -11.07 -46.68
CA ARG A 15 -6.42 -10.97 -45.50
C ARG A 15 -5.12 -11.77 -45.52
N LEU A 16 -4.01 -11.09 -45.81
CA LEU A 16 -2.75 -11.16 -45.06
C LEU A 16 -1.79 -10.11 -45.65
N ALA A 17 -1.60 -8.96 -44.98
CA ALA A 17 -0.43 -8.08 -45.11
C ALA A 17 -0.59 -6.84 -44.20
N ALA A 18 -0.15 -6.96 -42.94
CA ALA A 18 0.23 -5.81 -42.11
C ALA A 18 1.15 -6.30 -40.99
N ALA A 19 2.43 -6.47 -41.31
CA ALA A 19 3.50 -6.61 -40.32
C ALA A 19 4.84 -6.33 -41.01
N ALA A 20 5.21 -5.05 -41.08
CA ALA A 20 6.60 -4.64 -41.28
C ALA A 20 6.89 -3.59 -40.22
N THR A 21 7.38 -4.09 -39.09
CA THR A 21 7.65 -3.37 -37.85
C THR A 21 8.90 -2.51 -38.02
N THR A 22 8.74 -1.20 -37.87
CA THR A 22 9.86 -0.26 -37.68
C THR A 22 10.43 -0.49 -36.28
N ALA A 23 11.57 -1.16 -36.17
CA ALA A 23 12.32 -1.24 -34.92
C ALA A 23 13.07 0.08 -34.70
N LEU A 24 12.38 1.07 -34.11
CA LEU A 24 13.05 2.17 -33.44
C LEU A 24 13.61 1.60 -32.12
N VAL A 25 14.92 1.39 -32.06
CA VAL A 25 15.60 1.15 -30.78
C VAL A 25 15.56 2.47 -30.02
N LEU A 26 14.50 2.64 -29.21
CA LEU A 26 14.48 3.60 -28.12
C LEU A 26 15.53 3.11 -27.12
N CYS A 27 16.74 3.66 -27.21
CA CYS A 27 17.65 3.64 -26.08
C CYS A 27 16.98 4.49 -25.00
N SER A 28 16.25 3.85 -24.08
CA SER A 28 15.79 4.51 -22.87
C SER A 28 17.02 4.97 -22.12
N VAL A 29 17.28 6.27 -22.12
CA VAL A 29 18.06 6.89 -21.06
C VAL A 29 17.35 6.51 -19.77
N ALA A 30 17.93 5.60 -19.00
CA ALA A 30 17.45 5.32 -17.65
C ALA A 30 17.50 6.65 -16.90
N GLY A 31 16.33 7.23 -16.63
CA GLY A 31 16.23 8.41 -15.79
C GLY A 31 16.92 8.13 -14.46
N ALA A 32 17.58 9.14 -13.89
CA ALA A 32 18.15 9.02 -12.56
C ALA A 32 17.04 8.55 -11.58
N ARG A 33 17.32 7.49 -10.83
CA ARG A 33 16.36 6.92 -9.87
C ARG A 33 16.12 7.94 -8.75
N PRO A 34 14.87 8.17 -8.33
CA PRO A 34 14.60 9.00 -7.17
C PRO A 34 15.23 8.41 -5.90
N GLY A 35 15.38 9.25 -4.88
CA GLY A 35 15.91 8.87 -3.57
C GLY A 35 15.09 7.78 -2.90
N PHE A 36 13.77 7.86 -3.07
CA PHE A 36 12.79 6.87 -2.65
C PHE A 36 11.55 6.99 -3.56
N PRO A 37 10.69 5.96 -3.64
CA PRO A 37 9.42 6.05 -4.35
C PRO A 37 8.59 7.26 -3.89
N GLY A 38 8.21 8.12 -4.83
CA GLY A 38 7.45 9.35 -4.54
C GLY A 38 8.29 10.58 -4.18
N ALA A 39 9.62 10.51 -4.21
CA ALA A 39 10.46 11.70 -4.14
C ALA A 39 10.35 12.54 -5.43
N GLU A 40 10.00 13.82 -5.30
CA GLU A 40 9.78 14.76 -6.40
C GLU A 40 10.64 16.03 -6.26
N GLY A 41 10.62 16.91 -7.26
CA GLY A 41 11.27 18.21 -7.22
C GLY A 41 12.79 18.17 -7.36
N PHE A 42 13.43 19.32 -7.13
CA PHE A 42 14.88 19.48 -7.36
C PHE A 42 15.75 18.52 -6.54
N ALA A 43 15.34 18.17 -5.31
CA ALA A 43 16.06 17.21 -4.48
C ALA A 43 15.58 15.75 -4.66
N ALA A 44 14.77 15.43 -5.67
CA ALA A 44 14.20 14.08 -5.87
C ALA A 44 15.24 12.96 -5.85
N ASN A 45 16.47 13.22 -6.31
CA ASN A 45 17.55 12.23 -6.40
C ASN A 45 18.47 12.22 -5.16
N ALA A 46 18.11 12.89 -4.07
CA ALA A 46 18.84 12.79 -2.81
C ALA A 46 18.94 11.32 -2.38
N THR A 47 20.13 10.85 -2.05
CA THR A 47 20.38 9.45 -1.65
C THR A 47 20.55 9.31 -0.14
N GLY A 48 20.75 10.43 0.57
CA GLY A 48 20.92 10.44 2.02
C GLY A 48 22.03 9.50 2.46
N GLY A 49 21.72 8.62 3.41
CA GLY A 49 22.62 7.63 4.00
C GLY A 49 22.83 6.34 3.23
N ARG A 50 22.31 6.21 2.00
CA ARG A 50 22.40 4.97 1.20
C ARG A 50 23.83 4.42 1.12
N GLY A 51 24.00 3.13 1.39
CA GLY A 51 25.30 2.45 1.36
C GLY A 51 26.14 2.67 2.63
N GLY A 52 25.66 3.50 3.56
CA GLY A 52 26.34 3.89 4.79
C GLY A 52 26.12 2.95 5.97
N ASP A 53 26.51 3.41 7.15
CA ASP A 53 26.21 2.70 8.40
C ASP A 53 24.80 3.02 8.91
N VAL A 54 24.35 2.25 9.90
CA VAL A 54 23.08 2.45 10.58
C VAL A 54 23.35 2.89 12.00
N TYR A 55 22.68 3.96 12.43
CA TYR A 55 22.78 4.47 13.79
C TYR A 55 21.41 4.44 14.47
N HIS A 56 21.34 3.75 15.61
CA HIS A 56 20.14 3.62 16.41
C HIS A 56 20.04 4.73 17.46
N VAL A 57 18.97 5.52 17.38
CA VAL A 57 18.56 6.43 18.46
C VAL A 57 17.85 5.60 19.52
N THR A 58 18.41 5.56 20.72
CA THR A 58 17.91 4.78 21.86
C THR A 58 17.54 5.67 23.07
N THR A 59 17.72 6.99 22.94
CA THR A 59 17.30 7.98 23.94
C THR A 59 16.84 9.28 23.28
N LEU A 60 15.87 9.95 23.91
CA LEU A 60 15.31 11.23 23.47
C LEU A 60 15.97 12.45 24.14
N ALA A 61 17.18 12.26 24.69
CA ALA A 61 17.91 13.31 25.38
C ALA A 61 18.29 14.47 24.45
N ASP A 62 18.11 15.70 24.94
CA ASP A 62 18.72 16.89 24.36
C ASP A 62 20.22 16.91 24.66
N ASP A 63 21.04 16.87 23.61
CA ASP A 63 22.48 16.62 23.68
C ASP A 63 23.25 17.55 22.75
N PRO A 64 23.22 18.88 23.00
CA PRO A 64 23.84 19.87 22.12
C PRO A 64 25.38 19.74 22.02
N ASN A 65 26.00 18.99 22.93
CA ASN A 65 27.44 18.74 22.94
C ASN A 65 27.82 17.41 22.29
N HIS A 66 26.85 16.62 21.83
CA HIS A 66 27.05 15.32 21.18
C HIS A 66 27.85 14.34 22.06
N VAL A 67 27.51 14.24 23.35
CA VAL A 67 28.21 13.40 24.34
C VAL A 67 27.39 12.24 24.88
N ILE A 68 26.12 12.10 24.48
CA ILE A 68 25.21 11.05 24.92
C ILE A 68 25.02 10.02 23.80
N PRO A 69 25.73 8.87 23.81
CA PRO A 69 25.48 7.79 22.87
C PRO A 69 24.01 7.37 22.87
N GLY A 70 23.48 7.13 21.68
CA GLY A 70 22.06 6.83 21.48
C GLY A 70 21.17 8.06 21.33
N SER A 71 21.67 9.29 21.55
CA SER A 71 20.92 10.50 21.22
C SER A 71 20.91 10.76 19.71
N LEU A 72 19.89 11.46 19.22
CA LEU A 72 19.84 11.93 17.83
C LEU A 72 21.03 12.84 17.51
N PHE A 73 21.37 13.76 18.41
CA PHE A 73 22.50 14.67 18.27
C PHE A 73 23.81 13.91 18.06
N TYR A 74 24.06 12.90 18.87
CA TYR A 74 25.26 12.08 18.77
C TYR A 74 25.33 11.34 17.42
N GLY A 75 24.19 10.83 16.95
CA GLY A 75 24.08 10.11 15.68
C GLY A 75 24.44 10.93 14.44
N LEU A 76 24.33 12.26 14.50
CA LEU A 76 24.64 13.16 13.39
C LEU A 76 26.14 13.27 13.07
N TYR A 77 27.03 12.87 13.98
CA TYR A 77 28.48 13.04 13.83
C TYR A 77 29.23 11.72 14.07
N GLU A 78 30.48 11.63 13.60
CA GLU A 78 31.34 10.50 13.91
C GLU A 78 31.63 10.39 15.42
N LYS A 79 31.61 9.13 15.90
CA LYS A 79 32.07 8.76 17.24
C LYS A 79 33.49 9.33 17.39
N HIS A 80 33.73 10.16 18.41
CA HIS A 80 35.02 10.74 18.83
C HIS A 80 35.39 12.15 18.32
N VAL A 81 34.59 12.83 17.48
CA VAL A 81 34.82 14.26 17.19
C VAL A 81 33.48 15.01 17.01
N PRO A 82 32.81 15.41 18.11
CA PRO A 82 31.72 16.40 18.05
C PRO A 82 32.14 17.62 17.21
N GLY A 83 31.37 17.92 16.16
CA GLY A 83 31.67 19.03 15.26
C GLY A 83 32.76 18.77 14.20
N SER A 84 33.16 17.51 13.93
CA SER A 84 34.10 17.17 12.85
C SER A 84 33.63 17.61 11.46
N GLY A 85 32.32 17.69 11.27
CA GLY A 85 31.71 17.82 9.95
C GLY A 85 31.87 16.56 9.08
N THR A 86 32.12 15.40 9.71
CA THR A 86 32.24 14.11 9.02
C THR A 86 31.25 13.11 9.61
N VAL A 87 30.39 12.58 8.74
CA VAL A 87 29.74 11.28 8.89
C VAL A 87 30.71 10.21 8.32
N PRO A 88 30.46 8.90 8.52
CA PRO A 88 31.22 7.88 7.80
C PRO A 88 31.23 8.18 6.31
N GLY A 89 32.39 8.05 5.66
CA GLY A 89 32.64 8.57 4.31
C GLY A 89 31.66 8.12 3.21
N VAL A 90 30.89 7.06 3.44
CA VAL A 90 29.85 6.57 2.53
C VAL A 90 28.48 7.20 2.84
N GLY A 91 28.10 7.34 4.11
CA GLY A 91 26.83 7.90 4.57
C GLY A 91 26.37 7.29 5.89
N ARG A 92 25.22 7.74 6.41
CA ARG A 92 24.57 7.19 7.61
C ARG A 92 23.05 7.26 7.52
N THR A 93 22.38 6.16 7.85
CA THR A 93 20.94 6.13 8.09
C THR A 93 20.67 6.08 9.59
N ILE A 94 19.98 7.09 10.11
CA ILE A 94 19.55 7.18 11.49
C ILE A 94 18.15 6.56 11.63
N VAL A 95 18.06 5.52 12.44
CA VAL A 95 16.82 4.81 12.79
C VAL A 95 16.51 5.00 14.28
N PHE A 96 15.26 4.76 14.68
CA PHE A 96 14.77 5.05 16.02
C PHE A 96 14.25 3.78 16.72
N ASP A 97 14.94 3.37 17.78
CA ASP A 97 14.47 2.31 18.69
C ASP A 97 13.51 2.86 19.75
N VAL A 98 13.45 4.18 19.88
CA VAL A 98 12.57 4.90 20.81
C VAL A 98 11.69 5.90 20.07
N GLY A 99 10.51 6.18 20.62
CA GLY A 99 9.58 7.17 20.11
C GLY A 99 9.12 8.13 21.20
N GLY A 100 8.66 9.34 20.86
CA GLY A 100 8.21 10.35 21.82
C GLY A 100 8.81 11.73 21.56
N THR A 101 8.94 12.52 22.62
CA THR A 101 9.35 13.92 22.52
C THR A 101 10.82 14.13 22.86
N ILE A 102 11.55 14.81 21.97
CA ILE A 102 12.86 15.42 22.23
C ILE A 102 12.60 16.88 22.60
N TYR A 103 12.82 17.24 23.87
CA TYR A 103 12.63 18.62 24.35
C TYR A 103 13.96 19.37 24.37
N LEU A 104 14.12 20.32 23.45
CA LEU A 104 15.39 21.03 23.23
C LEU A 104 15.72 22.08 24.30
N GLY A 105 14.76 22.46 25.15
CA GLY A 105 14.91 23.63 26.02
C GLY A 105 15.37 24.88 25.23
N ASN A 106 16.54 25.40 25.56
CA ASN A 106 17.14 26.56 24.87
C ASN A 106 18.13 26.20 23.75
N ASN A 107 18.31 24.92 23.44
CA ASN A 107 19.26 24.44 22.45
C ASN A 107 18.64 24.36 21.05
N THR A 108 19.48 24.33 20.02
CA THR A 108 19.07 24.14 18.63
C THR A 108 19.60 22.79 18.14
N LEU A 109 18.75 22.01 17.47
CA LEU A 109 19.21 20.85 16.71
C LEU A 109 19.67 21.34 15.32
N ASP A 110 20.99 21.40 15.10
CA ASP A 110 21.60 21.87 13.85
C ASP A 110 22.33 20.74 13.12
N LEU A 111 21.79 20.34 11.96
CA LEU A 111 22.43 19.42 11.02
C LEU A 111 23.50 20.22 10.27
N LYS A 112 24.67 20.34 10.90
CA LYS A 112 25.68 21.34 10.53
C LYS A 112 26.94 20.74 9.95
N ASN A 113 27.30 21.20 8.75
CA ASN A 113 28.51 20.80 8.04
C ASN A 113 28.61 19.27 7.83
N ILE A 114 27.49 18.58 7.63
CA ILE A 114 27.42 17.12 7.47
C ILE A 114 26.91 16.73 6.09
N LYS A 115 27.22 15.51 5.66
CA LYS A 115 26.80 15.01 4.34
C LYS A 115 26.16 13.64 4.43
N ASN A 116 25.40 13.23 3.42
CA ASN A 116 24.96 11.84 3.24
C ASN A 116 24.24 11.25 4.46
N VAL A 117 23.21 11.92 4.96
CA VAL A 117 22.41 11.46 6.12
C VAL A 117 20.96 11.26 5.74
N THR A 118 20.40 10.12 6.14
CA THR A 118 18.95 9.92 6.20
C THR A 118 18.52 9.90 7.66
N ILE A 119 17.57 10.76 8.05
CA ILE A 119 16.86 10.67 9.34
C ILE A 119 15.49 10.06 9.06
N ALA A 120 15.34 8.78 9.40
CA ALA A 120 14.17 7.98 9.07
C ALA A 120 13.19 7.92 10.26
N GLY A 121 12.44 8.99 10.49
CA GLY A 121 11.49 9.09 11.60
C GLY A 121 10.48 7.94 11.64
N GLN A 122 10.07 7.42 10.48
CA GLN A 122 9.09 6.33 10.33
C GLN A 122 9.49 5.01 11.02
N THR A 123 10.77 4.85 11.36
CA THR A 123 11.27 3.65 12.06
C THR A 123 10.89 3.62 13.55
N ALA A 124 10.52 4.77 14.14
CA ALA A 124 10.24 4.86 15.57
C ALA A 124 8.99 4.04 15.98
N PRO A 125 8.95 3.47 17.20
CA PRO A 125 7.76 2.77 17.72
C PRO A 125 6.55 3.69 17.95
N SER A 126 6.77 4.99 18.11
CA SER A 126 5.75 6.04 18.16
C SER A 126 6.33 7.32 17.55
N PRO A 127 5.50 8.35 17.21
CA PRO A 127 6.00 9.56 16.57
C PRO A 127 7.20 10.20 17.29
N ILE A 128 8.18 10.68 16.52
CA ILE A 128 9.25 11.56 17.00
C ILE A 128 8.78 13.00 16.87
N THR A 129 8.65 13.68 18.00
CA THR A 129 8.33 15.11 18.04
C THR A 129 9.46 15.89 18.68
N ILE A 130 9.96 16.92 18.00
CA ILE A 130 10.97 17.84 18.53
C ILE A 130 10.26 19.11 18.99
N VAL A 131 10.43 19.51 20.25
CA VAL A 131 9.75 20.68 20.81
C VAL A 131 10.71 21.63 21.52
N GLY A 132 10.29 22.89 21.68
CA GLY A 132 10.94 23.90 22.52
C GLY A 132 11.87 24.88 21.78
N ASN A 133 12.40 24.50 20.62
CA ASN A 133 13.29 25.39 19.86
C ASN A 133 13.37 25.02 18.37
N THR A 134 14.13 25.81 17.61
CA THR A 134 14.32 25.64 16.17
C THR A 134 15.15 24.40 15.85
N VAL A 135 14.79 23.71 14.76
CA VAL A 135 15.63 22.75 14.04
C VAL A 135 16.22 23.43 12.81
N GLN A 136 17.50 23.17 12.50
CA GLN A 136 18.18 23.79 11.37
C GLN A 136 18.99 22.78 10.57
N ILE A 137 19.09 23.06 9.26
CA ILE A 137 20.03 22.39 8.36
C ILE A 137 20.93 23.48 7.81
N THR A 138 22.17 23.53 8.28
CA THR A 138 23.07 24.66 7.99
C THR A 138 24.47 24.27 7.59
N SER A 139 25.14 25.19 6.89
CA SER A 139 26.58 25.10 6.64
C SER A 139 27.26 26.43 6.96
N SER A 140 28.48 26.36 7.49
CA SER A 140 29.32 27.52 7.76
C SER A 140 30.12 27.91 6.52
N SER A 141 30.55 29.17 6.40
CA SER A 141 31.39 29.62 5.27
C SER A 141 32.59 28.69 5.03
N GLY A 142 32.80 28.31 3.77
CA GLY A 142 33.85 27.36 3.36
C GLY A 142 33.58 25.89 3.72
N LYS A 143 32.42 25.58 4.31
CA LYS A 143 31.96 24.22 4.61
C LYS A 143 30.73 23.88 3.76
N GLU A 144 30.29 22.64 3.86
CA GLU A 144 29.19 22.11 3.07
C GLU A 144 28.29 21.23 3.94
N THR A 145 26.98 21.34 3.72
CA THR A 145 25.98 20.40 4.21
C THR A 145 25.19 19.88 3.02
N SER A 146 25.23 18.59 2.74
CA SER A 146 24.63 18.10 1.50
C SER A 146 24.11 16.68 1.54
N ASN A 147 23.20 16.35 0.62
CA ASN A 147 22.62 15.02 0.49
C ASN A 147 21.97 14.55 1.80
N ILE A 148 21.00 15.33 2.28
CA ILE A 148 20.27 15.08 3.53
C ILE A 148 18.83 14.70 3.18
N ILE A 149 18.33 13.62 3.77
CA ILE A 149 16.91 13.25 3.77
C ILE A 149 16.40 13.34 5.20
N LEU A 150 15.38 14.15 5.44
CA LEU A 150 14.65 14.24 6.70
C LEU A 150 13.21 13.82 6.47
N GLN A 151 12.80 12.75 7.15
CA GLN A 151 11.50 12.15 6.94
C GLN A 151 10.73 11.90 8.24
N HIS A 152 9.41 12.10 8.19
CA HIS A 152 8.48 11.59 9.20
C HIS A 152 8.75 12.09 10.64
N VAL A 153 9.12 13.36 10.79
CA VAL A 153 9.37 14.02 12.09
C VAL A 153 8.42 15.21 12.28
N ALA A 154 7.88 15.37 13.49
CA ALA A 154 7.14 16.56 13.87
C ALA A 154 8.06 17.57 14.59
N ILE A 155 7.92 18.85 14.28
CA ILE A 155 8.68 19.96 14.88
C ILE A 155 7.69 21.01 15.38
N ARG A 156 7.60 21.16 16.70
CA ARG A 156 6.65 22.02 17.38
C ARG A 156 7.42 23.04 18.22
N LYS A 157 7.85 24.14 17.60
CA LYS A 157 8.85 25.05 18.18
C LYS A 157 8.38 25.60 19.54
N GLY A 158 7.18 26.16 19.58
CA GLY A 158 6.69 26.90 20.74
C GLY A 158 7.27 28.32 20.80
N LEU A 159 7.24 28.91 21.99
CA LEU A 159 7.71 30.28 22.22
C LEU A 159 9.24 30.36 22.32
N ASP A 160 9.76 31.58 22.37
CA ASP A 160 11.16 31.95 22.58
C ASP A 160 12.12 31.80 21.37
N ASN A 161 13.08 32.72 21.24
CA ASN A 161 14.12 32.79 20.20
C ASN A 161 13.70 33.29 18.80
N SER A 162 12.43 33.67 18.58
CA SER A 162 11.98 34.36 17.35
C SER A 162 12.40 33.67 16.04
N GLY A 163 12.48 32.34 16.05
CA GLY A 163 13.00 31.55 14.92
C GLY A 163 11.94 30.71 14.22
N ASP A 164 12.38 30.06 13.14
CA ASP A 164 11.55 29.11 12.39
C ASP A 164 11.34 27.81 13.18
N ALA A 165 10.36 27.00 12.80
CA ALA A 165 10.32 25.60 13.28
C ALA A 165 11.45 24.81 12.62
N LEU A 166 11.54 24.85 11.29
CA LEU A 166 12.64 24.28 10.50
C LEU A 166 13.25 25.33 9.56
N SER A 167 14.55 25.58 9.70
CA SER A 167 15.29 26.54 8.88
C SER A 167 16.38 25.85 8.05
N ILE A 168 16.24 25.84 6.72
CA ILE A 168 17.26 25.36 5.79
C ILE A 168 18.03 26.57 5.27
N LYS A 169 19.26 26.73 5.76
CA LYS A 169 20.08 27.92 5.46
C LYS A 169 21.57 27.61 5.47
N GLY A 170 22.40 28.64 5.51
CA GLY A 170 23.85 28.48 5.68
C GLY A 170 24.64 29.49 4.86
N SER A 171 25.77 29.92 5.41
CA SER A 171 26.74 30.77 4.70
C SER A 171 27.72 29.95 3.86
N GLY A 172 27.79 28.63 4.11
CA GLY A 172 28.49 27.64 3.29
C GLY A 172 27.62 27.07 2.17
N ASN A 173 28.07 26.00 1.53
CA ASN A 173 27.30 25.32 0.48
C ASN A 173 26.28 24.35 1.12
N THR A 174 25.00 24.71 1.18
CA THR A 174 23.93 23.80 1.64
C THR A 174 23.16 23.29 0.43
N HIS A 175 23.17 21.99 0.10
CA HIS A 175 22.45 21.54 -1.10
C HIS A 175 22.00 20.09 -1.12
N THR A 176 21.04 19.77 -1.98
CA THR A 176 20.46 18.43 -2.10
C THR A 176 19.84 18.02 -0.75
N ILE A 177 18.83 18.79 -0.36
CA ILE A 177 18.12 18.61 0.91
C ILE A 177 16.69 18.20 0.60
N MET A 178 16.29 17.03 1.07
CA MET A 178 14.97 16.46 0.90
C MET A 178 14.25 16.44 2.26
N VAL A 179 13.17 17.20 2.36
CA VAL A 179 12.26 17.20 3.51
C VAL A 179 10.94 16.60 3.06
N ASP A 180 10.56 15.47 3.64
CA ASP A 180 9.37 14.71 3.24
C ASP A 180 8.57 14.28 4.47
N HIS A 181 7.25 14.49 4.46
CA HIS A 181 6.39 14.13 5.59
C HIS A 181 6.83 14.73 6.95
N VAL A 182 7.25 16.01 6.96
CA VAL A 182 7.59 16.74 8.19
C VAL A 182 6.42 17.63 8.62
N SER A 183 6.05 17.58 9.90
CA SER A 183 4.98 18.44 10.45
C SER A 183 5.56 19.61 11.25
N GLY A 184 5.52 20.83 10.73
CA GLY A 184 5.95 22.04 11.44
C GLY A 184 4.79 22.85 12.02
N SER A 185 4.93 23.34 13.25
CA SER A 185 4.03 24.38 13.78
C SER A 185 4.61 25.24 14.91
N TRP A 186 3.84 26.26 15.29
CA TRP A 186 4.07 27.13 16.45
C TRP A 186 5.44 27.80 16.44
N SER A 187 5.90 28.22 15.26
CA SER A 187 7.09 29.06 15.12
C SER A 187 6.77 30.53 15.36
N GLU A 188 7.78 31.35 15.60
CA GLU A 188 7.61 32.80 15.84
C GLU A 188 8.15 33.66 14.69
N ASP A 189 8.81 33.05 13.70
CA ASP A 189 9.17 33.67 12.43
C ASP A 189 8.44 32.99 11.24
N GLU A 190 9.02 31.98 10.61
CA GLU A 190 8.31 31.13 9.65
C GLU A 190 8.21 29.67 10.09
N VAL A 191 7.36 28.86 9.46
CA VAL A 191 7.26 27.44 9.87
C VAL A 191 8.39 26.61 9.25
N ILE A 192 8.41 26.43 7.93
CA ILE A 192 9.47 25.69 7.23
C ILE A 192 10.04 26.57 6.10
N SER A 193 11.23 27.10 6.32
CA SER A 193 11.85 28.09 5.41
C SER A 193 13.12 27.56 4.75
N VAL A 194 13.34 28.01 3.51
CA VAL A 194 14.62 27.91 2.81
C VAL A 194 15.14 29.32 2.57
N GLY A 195 15.60 29.95 3.65
CA GLY A 195 15.66 31.41 3.70
C GLY A 195 16.75 31.96 4.62
N GLY A 196 17.24 33.15 4.27
CA GLY A 196 18.14 33.96 5.09
C GLY A 196 19.03 34.87 4.24
N SER A 197 19.44 36.03 4.77
CA SER A 197 20.26 36.99 4.01
C SER A 197 21.64 36.44 3.60
N THR A 198 22.15 35.45 4.33
CA THR A 198 23.39 34.74 4.03
C THR A 198 23.17 33.37 3.39
N ASN A 199 21.92 33.02 3.06
CA ASN A 199 21.51 31.67 2.69
C ASN A 199 21.98 31.24 1.29
N ARG A 200 22.80 30.20 1.28
CA ARG A 200 23.30 29.50 0.11
C ARG A 200 22.74 28.07 -0.02
N ALA A 201 21.52 27.85 0.44
CA ALA A 201 20.78 26.64 0.13
C ALA A 201 20.52 26.55 -1.40
N ASN A 202 20.58 25.37 -1.99
CA ASN A 202 20.19 25.13 -3.38
C ASN A 202 19.80 23.65 -3.55
N ASN A 203 18.97 23.32 -4.54
CA ASN A 203 18.54 21.95 -4.81
C ASN A 203 17.82 21.37 -3.59
N VAL A 204 16.72 22.00 -3.18
CA VAL A 204 15.94 21.64 -2.00
C VAL A 204 14.52 21.27 -2.42
N THR A 205 13.98 20.17 -1.90
CA THR A 205 12.56 19.84 -1.99
C THR A 205 11.98 19.77 -0.58
N VAL A 206 10.84 20.44 -0.37
CA VAL A 206 9.94 20.21 0.76
C VAL A 206 8.66 19.61 0.20
N GLN A 207 8.32 18.38 0.60
CA GLN A 207 7.11 17.71 0.12
C GLN A 207 6.33 17.00 1.20
N TYR A 208 5.03 16.79 0.96
CA TYR A 208 4.11 16.10 1.87
C TYR A 208 4.18 16.62 3.32
N SER A 209 4.58 17.88 3.52
CA SER A 209 4.88 18.46 4.82
C SER A 209 3.82 19.48 5.24
N THR A 210 3.67 19.71 6.54
CA THR A 210 2.74 20.70 7.08
C THR A 210 3.47 21.94 7.60
N MET A 211 2.94 23.11 7.30
CA MET A 211 3.39 24.40 7.80
C MET A 211 2.19 25.11 8.40
N SER A 212 2.04 25.03 9.72
CA SER A 212 0.79 25.45 10.36
C SER A 212 0.95 26.28 11.63
N GLU A 213 -0.01 27.15 11.91
CA GLU A 213 -0.16 27.86 13.19
C GLU A 213 1.10 28.62 13.63
N ALA A 214 1.67 29.44 12.73
CA ALA A 214 2.70 30.41 13.12
C ALA A 214 2.17 31.42 14.16
N LEU A 215 3.00 31.77 15.14
CA LEU A 215 2.62 32.51 16.34
C LEU A 215 2.74 34.04 16.19
N THR A 216 1.93 34.79 16.96
CA THR A 216 1.84 36.27 16.86
C THR A 216 3.07 37.03 17.37
N SER A 217 4.02 36.40 18.06
CA SER A 217 5.15 37.10 18.71
C SER A 217 6.20 37.62 17.73
N GLY A 218 6.12 37.25 16.45
CA GLY A 218 6.95 37.82 15.38
C GLY A 218 6.23 37.80 14.04
N HIS A 219 6.66 36.91 13.16
CA HIS A 219 6.04 36.69 11.86
C HIS A 219 5.08 35.50 11.94
N GLN A 220 3.87 35.67 11.42
CA GLN A 220 2.83 34.64 11.44
C GLN A 220 2.80 33.90 10.11
N TYR A 221 3.94 33.41 9.66
CA TYR A 221 4.17 33.13 8.24
C TYR A 221 4.52 31.67 7.97
N GLY A 222 4.07 31.15 6.83
CA GLY A 222 4.28 29.75 6.46
C GLY A 222 5.72 29.42 6.09
N ALA A 223 6.25 30.08 5.06
CA ALA A 223 7.58 29.82 4.52
C ALA A 223 8.19 31.05 3.81
N LEU A 224 9.44 31.35 4.15
CA LEU A 224 10.29 32.29 3.44
C LEU A 224 11.29 31.51 2.58
N ILE A 225 11.27 31.76 1.26
CA ILE A 225 12.18 31.12 0.30
C ILE A 225 13.02 32.19 -0.36
N ARG A 226 14.25 32.38 0.15
CA ARG A 226 15.18 33.38 -0.36
C ARG A 226 16.63 32.97 -0.20
N ASN A 227 17.35 33.06 -1.31
CA ASN A 227 18.73 32.63 -1.42
C ASN A 227 19.58 33.81 -1.92
N ASN A 228 20.84 33.85 -1.52
CA ASN A 228 21.82 34.85 -1.97
C ASN A 228 22.77 34.28 -3.04
N GLN A 229 22.39 33.16 -3.64
CA GLN A 229 22.98 32.54 -4.81
C GLN A 229 21.85 31.98 -5.68
N ASP A 230 22.14 31.67 -6.94
CA ASP A 230 21.16 30.99 -7.80
C ASP A 230 20.73 29.67 -7.16
N ALA A 231 19.42 29.49 -7.04
CA ALA A 231 18.85 28.42 -6.25
C ALA A 231 17.65 27.77 -6.94
N ARG A 232 17.51 26.47 -6.74
CA ARG A 232 16.44 25.63 -7.25
C ARG A 232 15.70 24.98 -6.10
N ILE A 233 14.44 25.36 -5.89
CA ILE A 233 13.66 24.99 -4.71
C ILE A 233 12.27 24.49 -5.13
N SER A 234 11.85 23.35 -4.59
CA SER A 234 10.52 22.78 -4.81
C SER A 234 9.76 22.71 -3.50
N TYR A 235 8.50 23.16 -3.51
CA TYR A 235 7.52 22.92 -2.47
C TYR A 235 6.34 22.21 -3.11
N ASN A 236 6.27 20.89 -2.92
CA ASN A 236 5.31 20.04 -3.62
C ASN A 236 4.40 19.33 -2.63
N ARG A 237 3.08 19.39 -2.82
CA ARG A 237 2.13 18.59 -2.03
C ARG A 237 2.21 18.86 -0.53
N ASN A 238 2.35 20.12 -0.15
CA ASN A 238 2.35 20.52 1.25
C ASN A 238 1.01 21.08 1.70
N LEU A 239 0.79 21.07 3.00
CA LEU A 239 -0.30 21.82 3.64
C LEU A 239 0.26 23.07 4.31
N PHE A 240 -0.16 24.23 3.85
CA PHE A 240 -0.05 25.47 4.60
C PHE A 240 -1.40 25.73 5.26
N SER A 241 -1.47 25.81 6.59
CA SER A 241 -2.75 26.04 7.27
C SER A 241 -2.62 27.03 8.42
N ASN A 242 -3.63 27.87 8.59
CA ASN A 242 -3.71 28.73 9.78
C ASN A 242 -2.45 29.61 9.97
N ASN A 243 -1.89 30.17 8.88
CA ASN A 243 -0.83 31.16 8.92
C ASN A 243 -1.36 32.48 8.36
N ALA A 244 -0.88 33.64 8.82
CA ALA A 244 -1.32 34.92 8.29
C ALA A 244 -0.96 35.12 6.81
N SER A 245 0.27 34.77 6.42
CA SER A 245 0.75 34.90 5.03
C SER A 245 2.01 34.08 4.73
N ARG A 246 2.71 34.40 3.63
CA ARG A 246 3.89 33.71 3.09
C ARG A 246 3.65 32.22 2.91
N ASN A 247 2.57 31.86 2.24
CA ASN A 247 2.22 30.48 1.89
C ASN A 247 2.24 30.28 0.35
N PRO A 248 3.35 30.54 -0.36
CA PRO A 248 4.71 30.85 0.10
C PRO A 248 5.11 32.33 -0.10
N ARG A 249 6.31 32.73 0.38
CA ARG A 249 7.00 33.96 -0.07
C ARG A 249 8.35 33.66 -0.76
N PRO A 250 8.36 33.47 -2.09
CA PRO A 250 9.60 33.31 -2.85
C PRO A 250 10.23 34.66 -3.23
N GLY A 251 11.55 34.69 -3.29
CA GLY A 251 12.35 35.84 -3.71
C GLY A 251 13.83 35.48 -3.76
N SER A 252 14.68 36.46 -4.06
CA SER A 252 16.14 36.27 -4.01
C SER A 252 16.82 37.44 -3.30
N TYR A 253 18.12 37.29 -3.04
CA TYR A 253 18.99 38.38 -2.57
C TYR A 253 20.07 38.64 -3.63
N LEU A 254 20.66 39.83 -3.57
CA LEU A 254 21.83 40.21 -4.37
C LEU A 254 21.64 40.05 -5.90
N GLY A 255 20.39 40.12 -6.40
CA GLY A 255 20.11 39.98 -7.83
C GLY A 255 20.33 38.58 -8.40
N THR A 256 20.34 37.54 -7.55
CA THR A 256 20.41 36.13 -7.96
C THR A 256 19.05 35.63 -8.46
N VAL A 257 19.01 34.43 -9.04
CA VAL A 257 17.80 33.82 -9.60
C VAL A 257 17.30 32.68 -8.72
N LEU A 258 16.02 32.73 -8.36
CA LEU A 258 15.32 31.60 -7.75
C LEU A 258 14.46 30.90 -8.81
N ASP A 259 14.82 29.67 -9.14
CA ASP A 259 13.95 28.74 -9.86
C ASP A 259 13.08 28.00 -8.83
N PHE A 260 11.77 28.24 -8.87
CA PHE A 260 10.84 27.80 -7.83
C PHE A 260 9.70 26.95 -8.39
N GLU A 261 9.51 25.77 -7.82
CA GLU A 261 8.38 24.91 -8.10
C GLU A 261 7.42 24.94 -6.91
N PHE A 262 6.18 25.36 -7.15
CA PHE A 262 5.11 25.35 -6.17
C PHE A 262 3.93 24.55 -6.74
N GLN A 263 3.98 23.23 -6.52
CA GLN A 263 3.06 22.30 -7.17
C GLN A 263 2.17 21.55 -6.18
N ASN A 264 0.88 21.47 -6.49
CA ASN A 264 -0.09 20.64 -5.78
C ASN A 264 -0.16 20.86 -4.25
N ASN A 265 0.13 22.07 -3.78
CA ASN A 265 0.00 22.43 -2.37
C ASN A 265 -1.45 22.82 -2.04
N VAL A 266 -1.84 22.62 -0.79
CA VAL A 266 -3.07 23.16 -0.23
C VAL A 266 -2.72 24.33 0.69
N VAL A 267 -3.34 25.49 0.46
CA VAL A 267 -3.18 26.68 1.30
C VAL A 267 -4.52 26.99 1.94
N TYR A 268 -4.59 26.94 3.27
CA TYR A 268 -5.82 26.99 4.03
C TYR A 268 -5.83 28.11 5.09
N ASN A 269 -6.95 28.83 5.17
CA ASN A 269 -7.28 29.73 6.27
C ASN A 269 -6.23 30.83 6.55
N TRP A 270 -5.76 31.55 5.52
CA TRP A 270 -4.85 32.69 5.71
C TRP A 270 -5.59 33.96 6.16
N SER A 271 -4.90 34.91 6.80
CA SER A 271 -5.52 36.17 7.29
C SER A 271 -5.08 37.46 6.60
N ASP A 272 -3.92 37.49 5.92
CA ASP A 272 -3.44 38.64 5.13
C ASP A 272 -3.38 38.33 3.62
N ARG A 273 -2.57 37.36 3.19
CA ARG A 273 -2.47 36.93 1.77
C ARG A 273 -2.08 35.46 1.72
N ALA A 274 -2.53 34.73 0.71
CA ALA A 274 -2.10 33.34 0.51
C ALA A 274 -0.58 33.29 0.26
N GLY A 275 -0.10 33.76 -0.90
CA GLY A 275 1.33 33.85 -1.23
C GLY A 275 1.69 35.15 -1.94
N TYR A 276 2.97 35.55 -1.88
CA TYR A 276 3.45 36.74 -2.57
C TYR A 276 4.97 36.79 -2.80
N THR A 277 5.43 37.57 -3.77
CA THR A 277 6.84 38.00 -3.94
C THR A 277 6.95 39.52 -3.75
N GLY A 278 8.13 40.04 -3.39
CA GLY A 278 8.35 41.46 -3.17
C GLY A 278 8.00 41.90 -1.74
N GLY A 279 7.72 43.20 -1.58
CA GLY A 279 7.39 43.84 -0.31
C GLY A 279 8.18 45.12 -0.06
N ALA A 280 7.55 46.10 0.57
CA ALA A 280 8.11 47.44 0.80
C ALA A 280 9.29 47.47 1.79
N SER A 281 9.61 46.36 2.46
CA SER A 281 10.84 46.22 3.24
C SER A 281 12.06 45.81 2.42
N GLN A 282 11.89 45.48 1.14
CA GLN A 282 12.98 44.98 0.29
C GLN A 282 13.74 46.11 -0.39
N SER A 283 15.05 46.09 -0.25
CA SER A 283 16.01 47.07 -0.78
C SER A 283 16.91 46.51 -1.88
N GLN A 284 16.70 45.26 -2.29
CA GLN A 284 17.49 44.56 -3.30
C GLN A 284 16.59 43.96 -4.39
N PRO A 285 17.07 43.87 -5.65
CA PRO A 285 16.33 43.19 -6.70
C PRO A 285 16.04 41.73 -6.36
N GLU A 286 14.84 41.27 -6.67
CA GLU A 286 14.42 39.86 -6.57
C GLU A 286 14.16 39.33 -7.98
N ASN A 287 14.71 38.16 -8.33
CA ASN A 287 14.43 37.46 -9.58
C ASN A 287 13.88 36.06 -9.30
N VAL A 288 12.70 35.75 -9.81
CA VAL A 288 12.01 34.48 -9.55
C VAL A 288 11.40 33.93 -10.84
N ASN A 289 11.72 32.68 -11.17
CA ASN A 289 11.09 31.90 -12.23
C ASN A 289 10.26 30.78 -11.59
N MET A 290 8.94 30.88 -11.64
CA MET A 290 8.04 30.02 -10.86
C MET A 290 7.11 29.19 -11.73
N ASN A 291 7.07 27.87 -11.49
CA ASN A 291 5.91 27.03 -11.85
C ASN A 291 4.95 27.02 -10.66
N PHE A 292 3.70 27.46 -10.89
CA PHE A 292 2.65 27.51 -9.88
C PHE A 292 1.45 26.69 -10.36
N SER A 293 1.45 25.40 -10.05
CA SER A 293 0.58 24.43 -10.74
C SER A 293 -0.23 23.55 -9.80
N GLY A 294 -1.51 23.37 -10.08
CA GLY A 294 -2.37 22.39 -9.40
C GLY A 294 -2.62 22.66 -7.91
N ASN A 295 -2.41 23.89 -7.43
CA ASN A 295 -2.57 24.24 -6.02
C ASN A 295 -4.05 24.50 -5.67
N TYR A 296 -4.44 24.22 -4.43
CA TYR A 296 -5.81 24.50 -3.93
C TYR A 296 -5.77 25.47 -2.74
N MET A 297 -6.31 26.66 -2.96
CA MET A 297 -6.43 27.71 -1.96
C MET A 297 -7.84 27.67 -1.38
N ILE A 298 -7.97 27.44 -0.08
CA ILE A 298 -9.26 27.25 0.59
C ILE A 298 -9.39 28.29 1.69
N ALA A 299 -10.35 29.21 1.54
CA ALA A 299 -10.67 30.19 2.56
C ALA A 299 -11.21 29.50 3.82
N GLY A 300 -10.77 30.00 4.97
CA GLY A 300 -11.31 29.60 6.28
C GLY A 300 -11.81 30.80 7.08
N PRO A 301 -12.16 30.60 8.37
CA PRO A 301 -12.69 31.65 9.24
C PRO A 301 -11.82 32.91 9.31
N SER A 302 -10.49 32.76 9.31
CA SER A 302 -9.53 33.87 9.35
C SER A 302 -9.44 34.61 8.01
N THR A 303 -9.71 33.92 6.91
CA THR A 303 -9.71 34.51 5.56
C THR A 303 -10.88 35.45 5.37
N VAL A 304 -12.07 35.05 5.82
CA VAL A 304 -13.29 35.87 5.71
C VAL A 304 -13.44 36.87 6.85
N GLY A 305 -13.12 36.49 8.09
CA GLY A 305 -13.23 37.34 9.28
C GLY A 305 -12.18 38.45 9.34
N GLY A 306 -11.02 38.25 8.70
CA GLY A 306 -9.87 39.16 8.74
C GLY A 306 -9.16 39.23 10.08
N PRO A 307 -7.98 39.86 10.15
CA PRO A 307 -7.37 40.17 11.43
C PRO A 307 -8.31 41.14 12.15
N THR A 308 -8.75 40.79 13.35
CA THR A 308 -8.89 41.84 14.35
C THR A 308 -7.46 42.26 14.66
N THR A 309 -7.07 43.48 14.29
CA THR A 309 -5.96 44.12 15.01
C THR A 309 -6.26 44.05 16.51
N ALA A 310 -5.24 44.09 17.36
CA ALA A 310 -5.43 44.54 18.74
C ALA A 310 -6.04 45.96 18.68
N GLY A 311 -7.37 46.07 18.54
CA GLY A 311 -8.06 47.29 18.09
C GLY A 311 -9.28 47.12 17.16
N GLY A 312 -9.60 45.93 16.64
CA GLY A 312 -10.95 45.61 16.15
C GLY A 312 -11.41 46.22 14.80
N THR A 313 -10.52 46.52 13.86
CA THR A 313 -10.94 46.90 12.48
C THR A 313 -10.73 45.76 11.49
N PRO A 314 -11.77 45.23 10.82
CA PRO A 314 -11.65 44.18 9.80
C PRO A 314 -10.85 44.66 8.58
N VAL A 315 -9.80 43.94 8.20
CA VAL A 315 -9.06 44.22 6.95
C VAL A 315 -9.78 43.56 5.77
N THR A 316 -10.90 44.13 5.32
CA THR A 316 -11.53 43.74 4.04
C THR A 316 -10.71 44.29 2.88
N GLY A 317 -9.69 43.55 2.43
CA GLY A 317 -8.78 43.98 1.36
C GLY A 317 -8.71 43.02 0.18
N ALA A 318 -8.62 43.55 -1.04
CA ALA A 318 -8.49 42.83 -2.31
C ALA A 318 -7.32 41.81 -2.37
N ARG A 319 -6.29 41.96 -1.52
CA ARG A 319 -5.11 41.08 -1.48
C ARG A 319 -5.40 39.67 -0.96
N ARG A 320 -6.41 39.53 -0.08
CA ARG A 320 -6.86 38.22 0.43
C ARG A 320 -7.54 37.38 -0.64
N ASN A 321 -8.05 38.03 -1.69
CA ASN A 321 -8.84 37.41 -2.74
C ASN A 321 -7.97 36.89 -3.90
N THR A 322 -6.73 36.48 -3.64
CA THR A 322 -5.76 36.07 -4.66
C THR A 322 -5.10 34.74 -4.32
N LEU A 323 -4.77 33.96 -5.35
CA LEU A 323 -3.87 32.81 -5.30
C LEU A 323 -2.45 33.28 -4.93
N PHE A 324 -2.00 34.35 -5.58
CA PHE A 324 -0.66 34.89 -5.43
C PHE A 324 -0.59 36.38 -5.81
N THR A 325 0.21 37.16 -5.08
CA THR A 325 0.38 38.60 -5.31
C THR A 325 1.83 38.98 -5.63
N LYS A 326 2.07 39.79 -6.66
CA LYS A 326 3.30 40.57 -6.80
C LYS A 326 3.17 41.85 -5.98
N ASP A 327 3.96 41.99 -4.92
CA ASP A 327 3.84 43.11 -3.99
C ASP A 327 4.75 44.28 -4.35
N ALA A 328 4.29 45.48 -3.99
CA ALA A 328 5.08 46.70 -4.14
C ALA A 328 6.39 46.56 -3.37
N SER A 329 7.48 47.01 -3.98
CA SER A 329 8.82 46.87 -3.43
C SER A 329 9.63 48.13 -3.69
N ASN A 330 10.58 48.43 -2.79
CA ASN A 330 11.51 49.55 -2.99
C ASN A 330 12.66 49.19 -3.96
N ALA A 331 12.70 47.94 -4.43
CA ALA A 331 13.62 47.47 -5.45
C ALA A 331 12.87 46.67 -6.54
N PRO A 332 13.47 46.48 -7.73
CA PRO A 332 12.82 45.73 -8.81
C PRO A 332 12.48 44.30 -8.42
N VAL A 333 11.26 43.87 -8.76
CA VAL A 333 10.79 42.49 -8.63
C VAL A 333 10.60 41.93 -10.05
N ASN A 334 11.56 41.12 -10.48
CA ASN A 334 11.55 40.44 -11.77
C ASN A 334 10.96 39.04 -11.58
N LEU A 335 9.65 38.95 -11.76
CA LEU A 335 8.90 37.71 -11.57
C LEU A 335 8.45 37.17 -12.92
N GLN A 336 8.69 35.88 -13.16
CA GLN A 336 8.10 35.12 -14.27
C GLN A 336 7.33 33.93 -13.70
N VAL A 337 6.06 33.81 -14.04
CA VAL A 337 5.18 32.74 -13.55
C VAL A 337 4.60 31.95 -14.70
N TYR A 338 4.72 30.64 -14.66
CA TYR A 338 3.83 29.72 -15.36
C TYR A 338 2.77 29.22 -14.38
N GLN A 339 1.51 29.13 -14.82
CA GLN A 339 0.43 28.63 -13.97
C GLN A 339 -0.53 27.73 -14.75
N GLU A 340 -0.99 26.65 -14.11
CA GLU A 340 -2.05 25.77 -14.61
C GLU A 340 -2.82 25.08 -13.47
N GLY A 341 -4.11 24.82 -13.65
CA GLY A 341 -4.90 23.91 -12.80
C GLY A 341 -5.06 24.34 -11.33
N ASN A 342 -4.86 25.61 -10.99
CA ASN A 342 -4.98 26.10 -9.62
C ASN A 342 -6.46 26.41 -9.29
N MET A 343 -6.91 26.06 -8.09
CA MET A 343 -8.28 26.33 -7.64
C MET A 343 -8.29 27.24 -6.42
N ILE A 344 -9.32 28.09 -6.33
CA ILE A 344 -9.60 28.86 -5.12
C ILE A 344 -11.06 28.73 -4.67
N ASP A 345 -11.26 28.45 -3.39
CA ASP A 345 -12.56 28.36 -2.70
C ASP A 345 -12.68 29.53 -1.73
N TRP A 346 -13.71 30.36 -1.92
CA TRP A 346 -14.00 31.56 -1.11
C TRP A 346 -15.08 31.36 -0.07
N SER A 347 -15.79 30.23 -0.12
CA SER A 347 -17.08 30.08 0.55
C SER A 347 -16.95 29.93 2.08
N ALA A 348 -15.73 29.64 2.57
CA ALA A 348 -15.37 29.53 3.98
C ALA A 348 -16.41 28.77 4.83
N GLY A 349 -16.84 27.60 4.37
CA GLY A 349 -17.71 26.69 5.13
C GLY A 349 -19.09 26.43 4.56
N ALA A 350 -19.47 27.05 3.44
CA ALA A 350 -20.74 26.74 2.77
C ALA A 350 -20.67 25.47 1.91
N SER A 351 -19.59 25.29 1.15
CA SER A 351 -19.37 24.12 0.29
C SER A 351 -17.92 24.08 -0.24
N ARG A 352 -17.37 22.89 -0.52
CA ARG A 352 -16.09 22.79 -1.23
C ARG A 352 -16.30 22.92 -2.73
N ASP A 353 -16.31 24.15 -3.21
CA ASP A 353 -16.71 24.54 -4.57
C ASP A 353 -15.66 25.41 -5.28
N GLY A 354 -14.38 25.17 -4.98
CA GLY A 354 -13.28 25.92 -5.56
C GLY A 354 -13.34 26.00 -7.09
N GLN A 355 -12.78 27.08 -7.64
CA GLN A 355 -12.80 27.34 -9.08
C GLN A 355 -11.40 27.65 -9.59
N ASP A 356 -11.09 27.19 -10.80
CA ASP A 356 -9.94 27.70 -11.55
C ASP A 356 -10.33 29.03 -12.21
N ILE A 357 -9.79 30.11 -11.65
CA ILE A 357 -10.00 31.49 -12.12
C ILE A 357 -8.80 32.01 -12.94
N GLY A 358 -7.82 31.15 -13.22
CA GLY A 358 -6.61 31.43 -13.98
C GLY A 358 -5.90 32.71 -13.54
N TRP A 359 -5.49 33.53 -14.50
CA TRP A 359 -4.77 34.78 -14.25
C TRP A 359 -5.54 35.83 -13.44
N THR A 360 -6.86 35.70 -13.26
CA THR A 360 -7.62 36.61 -12.38
C THR A 360 -7.37 36.33 -10.90
N GLY A 361 -6.89 35.12 -10.55
CA GLY A 361 -6.42 34.80 -9.21
C GLY A 361 -5.05 35.38 -8.88
N PHE A 362 -4.36 36.01 -9.83
CA PHE A 362 -3.08 36.67 -9.61
C PHE A 362 -3.26 38.19 -9.64
N ALA A 363 -2.58 38.90 -8.74
CA ALA A 363 -2.66 40.36 -8.67
C ALA A 363 -1.30 41.02 -8.55
N ASN A 364 -1.22 42.26 -9.02
CA ASN A 364 -0.12 43.17 -8.71
C ASN A 364 -0.61 44.23 -7.72
N TRP A 365 0.13 44.42 -6.64
CA TRP A 365 -0.17 45.40 -5.60
C TRP A 365 0.85 46.53 -5.62
N ASN A 366 0.41 47.80 -5.66
CA ASN A 366 1.29 48.96 -5.79
C ASN A 366 1.57 49.71 -4.47
N GLY A 367 1.08 49.21 -3.34
CA GLY A 367 1.12 49.88 -2.04
C GLY A 367 -0.27 50.28 -1.54
N THR A 368 -1.18 50.58 -2.46
CA THR A 368 -2.49 51.19 -2.16
C THR A 368 -3.67 50.48 -2.84
N THR A 369 -3.49 49.97 -4.06
CA THR A 369 -4.53 49.29 -4.84
C THR A 369 -3.99 48.02 -5.53
N SER A 370 -4.91 47.14 -5.89
CA SER A 370 -4.62 45.94 -6.71
C SER A 370 -4.91 46.23 -8.17
N SER A 371 -4.07 45.70 -9.06
CA SER A 371 -4.26 45.66 -10.51
C SER A 371 -4.12 44.22 -11.02
N ALA A 372 -4.51 43.99 -12.27
CA ALA A 372 -4.26 42.72 -12.94
C ALA A 372 -2.76 42.37 -12.95
N PHE A 373 -2.47 41.06 -12.89
CA PHE A 373 -1.10 40.57 -13.00
C PHE A 373 -0.49 40.93 -14.37
N PRO A 374 0.71 41.54 -14.44
CA PRO A 374 1.29 42.02 -15.70
C PRO A 374 1.49 40.88 -16.70
N MET A 375 1.17 41.09 -17.98
CA MET A 375 1.43 40.08 -19.02
C MET A 375 2.93 39.80 -19.18
N THR A 376 3.78 40.78 -18.92
CA THR A 376 5.24 40.65 -18.95
C THR A 376 5.78 39.67 -17.93
N ASP A 377 5.01 39.38 -16.88
CA ASP A 377 5.39 38.49 -15.79
C ASP A 377 4.82 37.07 -15.98
N ARG A 378 4.13 36.83 -17.10
CA ARG A 378 3.50 35.55 -17.44
C ARG A 378 4.39 34.78 -18.41
N SER A 379 4.79 33.58 -18.03
CA SER A 379 5.40 32.61 -18.94
C SER A 379 4.32 31.85 -19.71
N GLY A 380 4.52 31.69 -21.02
CA GLY A 380 3.61 30.93 -21.89
C GLY A 380 3.81 29.41 -21.84
N ALA A 381 4.90 28.94 -21.22
CA ALA A 381 5.25 27.52 -21.10
C ALA A 381 5.81 27.22 -19.70
N PRO A 382 5.66 25.99 -19.20
CA PRO A 382 6.26 25.59 -17.93
C PRO A 382 7.77 25.71 -18.02
N PHE A 383 8.39 26.13 -16.92
CA PHE A 383 9.83 26.00 -16.75
C PHE A 383 10.17 24.51 -16.63
N ASN A 384 11.29 24.10 -17.23
CA ASN A 384 11.70 22.70 -17.26
C ASN A 384 12.34 22.29 -15.92
N TYR A 385 11.52 22.03 -14.92
CA TYR A 385 11.90 21.61 -13.58
C TYR A 385 11.66 20.10 -13.39
N PRO A 386 12.41 19.42 -12.50
CA PRO A 386 12.30 17.99 -12.28
C PRO A 386 11.03 17.67 -11.47
N THR A 387 9.90 17.57 -12.15
CA THR A 387 8.64 17.10 -11.55
C THR A 387 8.49 15.60 -11.80
N ALA A 388 8.17 14.82 -10.76
CA ALA A 388 7.77 13.43 -10.98
C ALA A 388 6.30 13.41 -11.42
N GLY A 389 6.06 13.15 -12.71
CA GLY A 389 4.72 12.95 -13.25
C GLY A 389 3.98 14.23 -13.66
N SER A 390 2.69 14.08 -13.96
CA SER A 390 1.79 15.18 -14.34
C SER A 390 1.28 15.94 -13.11
N VAL A 391 1.03 17.23 -13.27
CA VAL A 391 0.30 18.05 -12.29
C VAL A 391 -1.04 17.39 -11.98
N ASP A 392 -1.29 17.08 -10.70
CA ASP A 392 -2.59 16.55 -10.31
C ASP A 392 -3.65 17.66 -10.41
N PRO A 393 -4.90 17.33 -10.74
CA PRO A 393 -6.03 18.20 -10.45
C PRO A 393 -6.04 18.64 -8.97
N ALA A 394 -6.36 19.89 -8.68
CA ALA A 394 -6.21 20.46 -7.34
C ALA A 394 -7.11 19.78 -6.28
N ASP A 395 -8.25 19.21 -6.67
CA ASP A 395 -9.10 18.38 -5.81
C ASP A 395 -8.47 17.02 -5.47
N VAL A 396 -7.77 16.40 -6.42
CA VAL A 396 -6.96 15.20 -6.19
C VAL A 396 -5.77 15.52 -5.28
N ALA A 397 -5.10 16.66 -5.50
CA ALA A 397 -4.04 17.15 -4.61
C ALA A 397 -4.57 17.32 -3.18
N TYR A 398 -5.71 17.99 -3.01
CA TYR A 398 -6.40 18.11 -1.72
C TYR A 398 -6.66 16.75 -1.06
N ALA A 399 -7.13 15.77 -1.82
CA ALA A 399 -7.40 14.44 -1.29
C ALA A 399 -6.13 13.73 -0.82
N LYS A 400 -5.02 13.84 -1.57
CA LYS A 400 -3.71 13.33 -1.15
C LYS A 400 -3.21 14.02 0.13
N ILE A 401 -3.41 15.34 0.26
CA ILE A 401 -3.05 16.09 1.48
C ILE A 401 -3.85 15.58 2.68
N VAL A 402 -5.17 15.49 2.58
CA VAL A 402 -6.03 14.98 3.66
C VAL A 402 -5.65 13.56 4.05
N GLY A 403 -5.28 12.72 3.07
CA GLY A 403 -4.87 11.34 3.29
C GLY A 403 -3.51 11.23 3.98
N GLY A 404 -2.48 11.91 3.48
CA GLY A 404 -1.09 11.55 3.77
C GLY A 404 -0.13 12.65 4.21
N VAL A 405 -0.53 13.92 4.30
CA VAL A 405 0.42 15.00 4.69
C VAL A 405 0.91 14.87 6.15
N GLY A 406 2.14 15.32 6.39
CA GLY A 406 2.76 15.45 7.71
C GLY A 406 3.42 14.16 8.20
N ALA A 407 3.81 14.14 9.47
CA ALA A 407 4.51 13.00 10.08
C ALA A 407 3.61 11.75 10.20
N TRP A 408 3.83 10.80 9.28
CA TRP A 408 3.26 9.43 9.18
C TRP A 408 4.36 8.38 9.57
N PRO A 409 4.17 7.05 9.76
CA PRO A 409 3.03 6.15 9.53
C PRO A 409 2.17 5.78 10.73
N TRP A 410 2.42 6.39 11.88
CA TRP A 410 1.56 6.19 13.04
C TRP A 410 0.19 6.82 12.84
N ALA A 411 -0.71 6.62 13.81
CA ALA A 411 -1.85 7.51 13.95
C ALA A 411 -1.35 8.97 14.07
N ARG A 412 -1.99 9.88 13.33
CA ARG A 412 -1.69 11.31 13.42
C ARG A 412 -1.68 11.76 14.88
N THR A 413 -0.73 12.63 15.21
CA THR A 413 -0.74 13.31 16.52
C THR A 413 -2.04 14.10 16.69
N ALA A 414 -2.43 14.39 17.93
CA ALA A 414 -3.67 15.15 18.21
C ALA A 414 -3.71 16.49 17.44
N THR A 415 -2.58 17.18 17.37
CA THR A 415 -2.42 18.43 16.61
C THR A 415 -2.64 18.22 15.10
N ASP A 416 -1.96 17.26 14.47
CA ASP A 416 -2.14 17.01 13.02
C ASP A 416 -3.57 16.54 12.70
N GLN A 417 -4.15 15.70 13.55
CA GLN A 417 -5.53 15.24 13.41
C GLN A 417 -6.52 16.41 13.46
N ARG A 418 -6.32 17.36 14.40
CA ARG A 418 -7.13 18.57 14.49
C ARG A 418 -6.96 19.46 13.26
N LEU A 419 -5.74 19.72 12.82
CA LEU A 419 -5.48 20.57 11.65
C LEU A 419 -6.13 20.03 10.38
N ILE A 420 -6.11 18.72 10.17
CA ILE A 420 -6.80 18.09 9.04
C ILE A 420 -8.32 18.17 9.22
N SER A 421 -8.83 17.99 10.45
CA SER A 421 -10.26 18.17 10.71
C SER A 421 -10.71 19.61 10.46
N GLU A 422 -9.91 20.61 10.82
CA GLU A 422 -10.18 22.03 10.55
C GLU A 422 -10.18 22.30 9.05
N LEU A 423 -9.22 21.78 8.30
CA LEU A 423 -9.20 21.85 6.82
C LEU A 423 -10.47 21.23 6.21
N GLN A 424 -10.89 20.07 6.72
CA GLN A 424 -12.07 19.37 6.20
C GLN A 424 -13.37 20.10 6.54
N ASN A 425 -13.46 20.72 7.72
CA ASN A 425 -14.69 21.29 8.29
C ASN A 425 -14.70 22.82 8.35
N TYR A 426 -13.78 23.49 7.66
CA TYR A 426 -13.67 24.95 7.61
C TYR A 426 -13.48 25.61 8.99
N GLY A 427 -12.62 25.05 9.86
CA GLY A 427 -12.30 25.55 11.20
C GLY A 427 -10.97 26.32 11.35
N GLY A 428 -10.49 26.48 12.59
CA GLY A 428 -9.15 27.00 12.88
C GLY A 428 -8.99 28.52 12.84
N VAL A 429 -7.84 29.00 13.35
CA VAL A 429 -7.49 30.42 13.46
C VAL A 429 -6.01 30.64 13.09
N ALA A 430 -5.76 31.63 12.22
CA ALA A 430 -4.42 31.91 11.67
C ALA A 430 -3.48 32.71 12.57
N ALA A 431 -4.01 33.30 13.65
CA ALA A 431 -3.28 34.20 14.52
C ALA A 431 -3.35 33.71 15.97
N GLN A 432 -2.43 32.84 16.35
CA GLN A 432 -2.33 32.32 17.72
C GLN A 432 -1.15 32.96 18.42
N SER A 433 -1.33 33.47 19.64
CA SER A 433 -0.23 34.06 20.41
C SER A 433 0.61 33.03 21.15
N THR A 434 0.06 31.84 21.38
CA THR A 434 0.72 30.73 22.06
C THR A 434 0.25 29.41 21.46
N PRO A 435 1.01 28.32 21.62
CA PRO A 435 0.52 26.98 21.33
C PRO A 435 -0.79 26.67 22.07
N ASN A 436 -1.57 25.73 21.55
CA ASN A 436 -2.68 25.16 22.30
C ASN A 436 -2.13 24.49 23.58
N ALA A 437 -2.54 24.98 24.75
CA ALA A 437 -1.96 24.56 26.03
C ALA A 437 -2.14 23.06 26.30
N THR A 438 -3.29 22.48 25.94
CA THR A 438 -3.55 21.05 26.13
C THR A 438 -2.65 20.20 25.26
N GLU A 439 -2.53 20.55 23.97
CA GLU A 439 -1.67 19.82 23.02
C GLU A 439 -0.19 19.97 23.39
N TRP A 440 0.25 21.19 23.71
CA TRP A 440 1.61 21.46 24.15
C TRP A 440 1.97 20.64 25.40
N ASN A 441 1.12 20.66 26.42
CA ASN A 441 1.35 19.89 27.64
C ASN A 441 1.36 18.38 27.38
N ALA A 442 0.52 17.88 26.46
CA ALA A 442 0.53 16.47 26.09
C ALA A 442 1.84 16.06 25.40
N LEU A 443 2.38 16.92 24.53
CA LEU A 443 3.65 16.67 23.82
C LEU A 443 4.84 16.72 24.78
N VAL A 444 4.95 17.75 25.61
CA VAL A 444 6.08 17.90 26.55
C VAL A 444 6.12 16.77 27.58
N ASN A 445 4.96 16.23 27.96
CA ASN A 445 4.86 15.11 28.91
C ASN A 445 4.72 13.74 28.23
N GLN A 446 4.89 13.65 26.91
CA GLN A 446 4.76 12.38 26.20
C GLN A 446 5.89 11.43 26.63
N PRO A 447 5.57 10.25 27.20
CA PRO A 447 6.60 9.31 27.63
C PRO A 447 7.34 8.73 26.43
N MET A 448 8.62 8.41 26.65
CA MET A 448 9.40 7.65 25.70
C MET A 448 8.83 6.23 25.57
N THR A 449 8.60 5.80 24.33
CA THR A 449 8.32 4.40 24.00
C THR A 449 9.61 3.74 23.52
N THR A 450 9.73 2.41 23.68
CA THR A 450 10.94 1.67 23.32
C THR A 450 10.57 0.36 22.64
N ARG A 451 11.33 -0.02 21.62
CA ARG A 451 11.21 -1.33 20.96
C ARG A 451 11.54 -2.46 21.96
N PRO A 452 10.92 -3.64 21.82
CA PRO A 452 11.31 -4.82 22.60
C PRO A 452 12.78 -5.22 22.35
N ALA A 453 13.39 -5.91 23.32
CA ALA A 453 14.71 -6.50 23.12
C ALA A 453 14.69 -7.56 22.01
N GLY A 454 15.76 -7.65 21.21
CA GLY A 454 15.85 -8.60 20.10
C GLY A 454 14.89 -8.30 18.95
N TRP A 455 14.47 -7.04 18.80
CA TRP A 455 13.63 -6.59 17.68
C TRP A 455 14.36 -6.67 16.32
N ASP A 456 15.65 -6.35 16.35
CA ASP A 456 16.61 -6.34 15.24
C ASP A 456 17.90 -6.97 15.83
N THR A 457 18.23 -8.19 15.38
CA THR A 457 19.29 -9.00 16.01
C THR A 457 20.69 -8.57 15.55
N ASP A 458 20.84 -8.14 14.30
CA ASP A 458 22.12 -7.78 13.71
C ASP A 458 22.37 -6.26 13.63
N GLN A 459 21.40 -5.46 14.08
CA GLN A 459 21.47 -4.00 14.25
C GLN A 459 21.66 -3.28 12.91
N ASP A 460 20.97 -3.78 11.88
CA ASP A 460 21.07 -3.26 10.52
C ASP A 460 19.89 -2.33 10.15
N GLY A 461 19.00 -2.07 11.11
CA GLY A 461 17.87 -1.17 11.00
C GLY A 461 16.60 -1.82 10.47
N MET A 462 16.63 -3.12 10.16
CA MET A 462 15.47 -3.91 9.74
C MET A 462 15.06 -4.90 10.83
N PRO A 463 13.76 -5.06 11.13
CA PRO A 463 13.36 -5.96 12.19
C PRO A 463 13.29 -7.41 11.71
N ASN A 464 13.61 -8.34 12.62
CA ASN A 464 13.71 -9.77 12.33
C ASN A 464 12.46 -10.34 11.62
N TRP A 465 11.26 -9.89 12.02
CA TRP A 465 10.01 -10.36 11.43
C TRP A 465 9.84 -9.90 9.98
N TRP A 466 10.30 -8.69 9.64
CA TRP A 466 10.21 -8.15 8.28
C TRP A 466 11.21 -8.86 7.39
N GLU A 467 12.44 -9.05 7.87
CA GLU A 467 13.46 -9.80 7.14
C GLU A 467 13.02 -11.24 6.86
N THR A 468 12.48 -11.93 7.86
CA THR A 468 11.94 -13.29 7.70
C THR A 468 10.84 -13.30 6.63
N LEU A 469 9.93 -12.32 6.65
CA LEU A 469 8.85 -12.19 5.67
C LEU A 469 9.36 -11.91 4.24
N ARG A 470 10.50 -11.24 4.11
CA ARG A 470 11.18 -10.96 2.83
C ARG A 470 12.14 -12.06 2.40
N GLY A 471 12.29 -13.13 3.20
CA GLY A 471 13.20 -14.24 2.94
C GLY A 471 14.68 -13.88 3.14
N PHE A 472 14.96 -12.86 3.94
CA PHE A 472 16.31 -12.46 4.36
C PHE A 472 16.71 -13.18 5.65
N ASN A 473 17.98 -13.06 6.04
CA ASN A 473 18.52 -13.73 7.21
C ASN A 473 18.60 -12.74 8.38
N PRO A 474 17.74 -12.85 9.42
CA PRO A 474 17.70 -11.90 10.54
C PRO A 474 18.93 -11.81 11.43
N ALA A 475 20.02 -12.47 11.07
CA ALA A 475 21.27 -12.52 11.81
C ALA A 475 22.47 -12.06 10.97
N ALA A 476 22.22 -11.46 9.80
CA ALA A 476 23.23 -11.00 8.88
C ALA A 476 22.94 -9.55 8.49
N ALA A 477 23.73 -8.61 9.02
CA ALA A 477 23.63 -7.20 8.69
C ALA A 477 23.85 -6.97 7.19
N ASP A 478 22.75 -6.86 6.46
CA ASP A 478 22.71 -6.87 5.01
C ASP A 478 21.85 -5.73 4.43
N ASN A 479 21.51 -4.78 5.31
CA ASN A 479 20.95 -3.46 5.06
C ASN A 479 21.37 -2.81 3.74
N ASN A 480 22.65 -2.89 3.35
CA ASN A 480 23.21 -2.27 2.15
C ASN A 480 23.14 -3.14 0.87
N THR A 481 22.61 -4.35 0.96
CA THR A 481 22.41 -5.21 -0.21
C THR A 481 21.39 -4.59 -1.15
N LEU A 482 21.74 -4.45 -2.42
CA LEU A 482 20.85 -3.88 -3.42
C LEU A 482 19.80 -4.89 -3.88
N THR A 483 18.56 -4.42 -4.00
CA THR A 483 17.45 -5.12 -4.67
C THR A 483 17.52 -4.93 -6.19
N THR A 484 16.66 -5.62 -6.93
CA THR A 484 16.62 -5.57 -8.41
C THR A 484 16.26 -4.19 -8.96
N ASP A 485 15.43 -3.44 -8.24
CA ASP A 485 15.12 -2.04 -8.52
C ASP A 485 16.15 -1.07 -7.94
N GLY A 486 17.23 -1.60 -7.33
CA GLY A 486 18.47 -0.97 -6.88
C GLY A 486 18.37 -0.04 -5.67
N TYR A 487 17.29 -0.10 -4.91
CA TYR A 487 17.32 0.37 -3.53
C TYR A 487 18.04 -0.64 -2.66
N THR A 488 18.55 -0.20 -1.51
CA THR A 488 19.09 -1.11 -0.50
C THR A 488 17.94 -1.81 0.24
N ARG A 489 18.20 -2.94 0.91
CA ARG A 489 17.19 -3.63 1.71
C ARG A 489 16.63 -2.75 2.82
N LEU A 490 17.50 -1.95 3.47
CA LEU A 490 17.05 -0.97 4.47
C LEU A 490 16.12 0.06 3.85
N GLU A 491 16.43 0.60 2.68
CA GLU A 491 15.53 1.53 1.99
C GLU A 491 14.18 0.88 1.65
N LYS A 492 14.17 -0.40 1.24
CA LYS A 492 12.92 -1.14 1.06
C LYS A 492 12.10 -1.26 2.33
N TYR A 493 12.75 -1.46 3.48
CA TYR A 493 12.07 -1.41 4.77
C TYR A 493 11.49 -0.02 5.05
N LEU A 494 12.24 1.05 4.81
CA LEU A 494 11.76 2.42 4.97
C LEU A 494 10.56 2.73 4.07
N HIS A 495 10.58 2.28 2.81
CA HIS A 495 9.46 2.47 1.87
C HIS A 495 8.22 1.71 2.31
N PHE A 496 8.39 0.46 2.75
CA PHE A 496 7.30 -0.34 3.31
C PHE A 496 6.63 0.37 4.49
N LEU A 497 7.41 0.97 5.38
CA LEU A 497 6.87 1.73 6.51
C LEU A 497 6.06 2.95 6.05
N SER A 498 6.52 3.67 5.03
CA SER A 498 5.86 4.88 4.51
C SER A 498 4.67 4.59 3.57
N ALA A 499 4.57 3.38 3.00
CA ALA A 499 3.54 2.99 2.04
C ALA A 499 2.30 2.32 2.69
N GLN A 500 2.03 2.63 3.96
CA GLN A 500 0.88 2.09 4.69
C GLN A 500 -0.34 3.01 4.55
N ALA A 501 -1.49 2.44 4.17
CA ALA A 501 -2.75 3.16 4.19
C ALA A 501 -3.92 2.32 4.70
N ASN A 502 -4.83 2.98 5.40
CA ASN A 502 -6.01 2.39 6.00
C ASN A 502 -7.27 2.99 5.39
N TRP A 503 -8.32 2.18 5.20
CA TRP A 503 -9.65 2.69 4.89
C TRP A 503 -10.10 3.67 5.98
N GLY A 504 -10.46 4.87 5.54
CA GLY A 504 -10.55 6.05 6.39
C GLY A 504 -11.97 6.51 6.72
N VAL A 505 -12.98 5.91 6.08
CA VAL A 505 -14.37 6.37 6.11
C VAL A 505 -15.33 5.27 6.56
N ASP A 506 -16.34 5.64 7.34
CA ASP A 506 -17.44 4.75 7.71
C ASP A 506 -18.56 4.78 6.65
N ALA A 507 -18.22 4.39 5.43
CA ALA A 507 -19.13 4.37 4.29
C ALA A 507 -18.68 3.34 3.25
N ASP A 508 -19.60 2.97 2.36
CA ASP A 508 -19.23 2.32 1.10
C ASP A 508 -18.39 3.30 0.28
N GLY A 509 -17.51 2.78 -0.57
CA GLY A 509 -16.65 3.65 -1.37
C GLY A 509 -15.92 2.94 -2.48
N VAL A 510 -15.02 3.69 -3.11
CA VAL A 510 -14.27 3.28 -4.29
C VAL A 510 -12.78 3.31 -3.98
N TRP A 511 -12.03 2.28 -4.39
CA TRP A 511 -10.60 2.14 -4.09
C TRP A 511 -9.79 3.30 -4.66
N SER A 512 -10.06 3.70 -5.91
CA SER A 512 -9.31 4.76 -6.60
C SER A 512 -9.39 6.13 -5.94
N GLN A 513 -10.41 6.38 -5.11
CA GLN A 513 -10.65 7.67 -4.45
C GLN A 513 -9.75 7.87 -3.23
N TYR A 514 -8.80 8.80 -3.33
CA TYR A 514 -7.84 9.12 -2.26
C TYR A 514 -8.49 9.51 -0.93
N MET A 515 -9.64 10.21 -0.94
CA MET A 515 -10.34 10.63 0.29
C MET A 515 -10.87 9.45 1.14
N ASN A 516 -10.99 8.26 0.55
CA ASN A 516 -11.41 7.07 1.30
C ASN A 516 -10.26 6.44 2.08
N TRP A 517 -9.02 6.90 1.89
CA TRP A 517 -7.82 6.37 2.53
C TRP A 517 -7.20 7.37 3.52
N ARG A 518 -6.68 6.86 4.63
CA ARG A 518 -5.72 7.53 5.50
C ARG A 518 -4.34 6.96 5.18
N GLY A 519 -3.40 7.81 4.78
CA GLY A 519 -2.19 7.45 4.05
C GLY A 519 -2.37 7.56 2.53
N MET A 520 -1.30 7.31 1.79
CA MET A 520 -1.35 7.28 0.33
C MET A 520 -2.11 6.04 -0.15
N ARG A 521 -3.07 6.21 -1.08
CA ARG A 521 -3.85 5.12 -1.64
C ARG A 521 -2.94 3.94 -2.03
N PRO A 522 -3.16 2.72 -1.51
CA PRO A 522 -2.32 1.56 -1.84
C PRO A 522 -2.43 1.19 -3.32
N ASP A 523 -1.28 1.17 -4.02
CA ASP A 523 -1.20 0.84 -5.46
C ASP A 523 0.24 0.58 -5.95
N ASN A 524 1.09 -0.03 -5.12
CA ASN A 524 2.42 -0.49 -5.52
C ASN A 524 2.89 -1.68 -4.67
N THR A 525 3.98 -2.31 -5.12
CA THR A 525 4.57 -3.53 -4.54
C THR A 525 5.27 -3.34 -3.19
N ASP A 526 5.29 -2.12 -2.65
CA ASP A 526 5.74 -1.81 -1.28
C ASP A 526 4.54 -1.46 -0.36
N SER A 527 3.33 -1.27 -0.92
CA SER A 527 2.16 -0.74 -0.20
C SER A 527 1.38 -1.79 0.57
N SER A 528 0.76 -1.36 1.68
CA SER A 528 -0.18 -2.17 2.46
C SER A 528 -1.56 -1.53 2.57
N ALA A 529 -2.62 -2.31 2.38
CA ALA A 529 -4.01 -1.88 2.53
C ALA A 529 -4.64 -2.41 3.83
N GLY A 530 -5.02 -1.51 4.75
CA GLY A 530 -5.66 -1.85 6.02
C GLY A 530 -7.15 -1.54 6.07
N PHE A 531 -7.95 -2.47 6.59
CA PHE A 531 -9.40 -2.36 6.78
C PHE A 531 -9.73 -2.50 8.26
N GLY A 532 -9.61 -1.39 9.00
CA GLY A 532 -9.70 -1.35 10.46
C GLY A 532 -11.11 -1.10 11.02
N ALA A 533 -11.17 -0.70 12.29
CA ALA A 533 -12.41 -0.50 13.04
C ALA A 533 -13.11 0.86 12.79
N VAL A 534 -12.82 1.54 11.67
CA VAL A 534 -13.49 2.81 11.35
C VAL A 534 -14.98 2.62 11.06
N THR A 535 -15.38 1.42 10.67
CA THR A 535 -16.74 1.10 10.26
C THR A 535 -17.63 0.74 11.44
N THR A 536 -18.90 1.15 11.40
CA THR A 536 -19.92 0.81 12.41
C THR A 536 -20.99 -0.16 11.89
N ALA A 537 -20.89 -0.53 10.61
CA ALA A 537 -21.76 -1.48 9.91
C ALA A 537 -20.97 -2.14 8.76
N PRO A 538 -21.46 -3.24 8.16
CA PRO A 538 -20.86 -3.82 6.96
C PRO A 538 -20.67 -2.78 5.85
N ARG A 539 -19.49 -2.76 5.21
CA ARG A 539 -19.16 -1.84 4.10
C ARG A 539 -18.72 -2.55 2.85
N THR A 540 -19.07 -1.97 1.70
CA THR A 540 -18.65 -2.41 0.37
C THR A 540 -17.63 -1.45 -0.21
N ILE A 541 -16.49 -1.98 -0.63
CA ILE A 541 -15.43 -1.24 -1.30
C ILE A 541 -15.34 -1.72 -2.74
N THR A 542 -15.53 -0.81 -3.68
CA THR A 542 -15.42 -1.11 -5.11
C THR A 542 -13.99 -0.92 -5.58
N VAL A 543 -13.33 -1.99 -5.97
CA VAL A 543 -12.05 -2.03 -6.67
C VAL A 543 -12.34 -1.76 -8.15
N ASP A 544 -12.29 -0.49 -8.53
CA ASP A 544 -12.67 0.03 -9.84
C ASP A 544 -11.51 0.04 -10.86
N ILE A 545 -10.28 -0.03 -10.37
CA ILE A 545 -9.05 -0.07 -11.16
C ILE A 545 -8.20 -1.29 -10.75
N PRO A 546 -7.34 -1.83 -11.63
CA PRO A 546 -6.30 -2.77 -11.22
C PRO A 546 -5.41 -2.14 -10.16
N VAL A 547 -5.08 -2.90 -9.11
CA VAL A 547 -4.19 -2.44 -8.04
C VAL A 547 -3.16 -3.51 -7.70
N SER A 548 -1.96 -3.08 -7.30
CA SER A 548 -0.92 -3.98 -6.78
C SER A 548 -0.54 -3.60 -5.36
N ILE A 549 -0.44 -4.58 -4.45
CA ILE A 549 -0.09 -4.37 -3.03
C ILE A 549 0.74 -5.54 -2.50
N ALA A 550 1.61 -5.28 -1.51
CA ALA A 550 2.39 -6.32 -0.83
C ALA A 550 1.62 -7.00 0.31
N ALA A 551 0.69 -6.26 0.92
CA ALA A 551 -0.01 -6.69 2.12
C ALA A 551 -1.45 -6.15 2.16
N MET A 552 -2.36 -6.97 2.68
CA MET A 552 -3.73 -6.58 3.00
C MET A 552 -4.12 -7.09 4.38
N SER A 553 -4.73 -6.26 5.21
CA SER A 553 -5.16 -6.64 6.56
C SER A 553 -6.59 -6.19 6.86
N PHE A 554 -7.36 -7.06 7.50
CA PHE A 554 -8.69 -6.80 8.05
C PHE A 554 -8.64 -6.89 9.57
N GLY A 555 -9.06 -5.83 10.25
CA GLY A 555 -9.14 -5.77 11.71
C GLY A 555 -10.43 -5.17 12.25
N GLY A 556 -11.36 -4.75 11.37
CA GLY A 556 -12.69 -4.31 11.79
C GLY A 556 -13.57 -5.46 12.28
N ALA A 557 -14.42 -5.22 13.28
CA ALA A 557 -15.43 -6.20 13.70
C ALA A 557 -16.55 -6.37 12.65
N HIS A 558 -16.83 -5.31 11.89
CA HIS A 558 -17.83 -5.33 10.82
C HIS A 558 -17.23 -5.76 9.49
N ALA A 559 -18.06 -6.41 8.67
CA ALA A 559 -17.63 -6.96 7.40
C ALA A 559 -17.16 -5.87 6.42
N TYR A 560 -16.08 -6.18 5.72
CA TYR A 560 -15.66 -5.46 4.52
C TYR A 560 -15.85 -6.39 3.34
N THR A 561 -16.53 -5.93 2.30
CA THR A 561 -16.71 -6.64 1.04
C THR A 561 -16.00 -5.88 -0.06
N LEU A 562 -14.89 -6.43 -0.56
CA LEU A 562 -14.17 -5.88 -1.71
C LEU A 562 -14.79 -6.47 -2.97
N THR A 563 -15.32 -5.65 -3.87
CA THR A 563 -15.99 -6.08 -5.10
C THR A 563 -15.55 -5.21 -6.27
N GLY A 564 -15.93 -5.53 -7.50
CA GLY A 564 -15.64 -4.72 -8.68
C GLY A 564 -14.72 -5.42 -9.69
N PRO A 565 -14.55 -4.80 -10.87
CA PRO A 565 -13.84 -5.42 -11.99
C PRO A 565 -12.32 -5.30 -11.89
N GLY A 566 -11.80 -4.40 -11.06
CA GLY A 566 -10.36 -4.19 -10.89
C GLY A 566 -9.73 -5.37 -10.15
N PRO A 567 -8.74 -6.07 -10.73
CA PRO A 567 -8.03 -7.12 -10.03
C PRO A 567 -7.15 -6.53 -8.93
N ILE A 568 -7.11 -7.22 -7.79
CA ILE A 568 -6.13 -6.99 -6.73
C ILE A 568 -4.97 -7.95 -6.97
N THR A 569 -3.78 -7.40 -7.22
CA THR A 569 -2.55 -8.20 -7.38
C THR A 569 -1.75 -8.15 -6.08
N LEU A 570 -1.50 -9.32 -5.49
CA LEU A 570 -0.55 -9.46 -4.39
C LEU A 570 0.83 -9.69 -4.99
N ASP A 571 1.70 -8.69 -4.86
CA ASP A 571 3.05 -8.62 -5.45
C ASP A 571 4.00 -7.98 -4.44
N VAL A 572 5.18 -8.57 -4.25
CA VAL A 572 6.20 -8.04 -3.35
C VAL A 572 7.60 -8.18 -3.96
N PHE A 573 8.44 -7.19 -3.71
CA PHE A 573 9.80 -7.16 -4.26
C PHE A 573 10.67 -8.37 -3.86
N ALA A 574 10.39 -9.00 -2.72
CA ALA A 574 11.07 -10.20 -2.22
C ALA A 574 10.21 -10.93 -1.17
N GLY A 575 10.37 -12.26 -1.11
CA GLY A 575 9.73 -13.12 -0.12
C GLY A 575 8.25 -13.38 -0.41
N THR A 576 7.39 -13.16 0.58
CA THR A 576 5.96 -13.48 0.51
C THR A 576 5.08 -12.27 0.76
N THR A 577 3.93 -12.24 0.08
CA THR A 577 2.84 -11.29 0.34
C THR A 577 2.02 -11.74 1.54
N THR A 578 1.30 -10.80 2.17
CA THR A 578 0.45 -11.12 3.33
C THR A 578 -1.01 -10.74 3.12
N LEU A 579 -1.89 -11.60 3.60
CA LEU A 579 -3.33 -11.36 3.67
C LEU A 579 -3.83 -11.77 5.04
N GLU A 580 -4.27 -10.81 5.84
CA GLU A 580 -4.57 -11.04 7.26
C GLU A 580 -6.01 -10.67 7.60
N ALA A 581 -6.68 -11.52 8.37
CA ALA A 581 -7.95 -11.22 9.01
C ALA A 581 -7.82 -11.48 10.51
N THR A 582 -7.69 -10.40 11.28
CA THR A 582 -7.42 -10.42 12.73
C THR A 582 -8.69 -10.34 13.57
N SER A 583 -9.79 -9.88 12.99
CA SER A 583 -11.12 -9.79 13.57
C SER A 583 -12.16 -9.88 12.45
N GLY A 584 -13.43 -10.11 12.79
CA GLY A 584 -14.54 -9.97 11.86
C GLY A 584 -14.68 -11.08 10.81
N SER A 585 -15.64 -10.89 9.90
CA SER A 585 -15.89 -11.78 8.76
C SER A 585 -15.91 -10.95 7.48
N HIS A 586 -14.95 -11.18 6.59
CA HIS A 586 -14.68 -10.32 5.43
C HIS A 586 -14.75 -11.09 4.12
N THR A 587 -14.99 -10.38 3.03
CA THR A 587 -15.14 -10.97 1.69
C THR A 587 -14.30 -10.22 0.66
N ILE A 588 -13.55 -10.97 -0.14
CA ILE A 588 -12.89 -10.51 -1.37
C ILE A 588 -13.64 -11.16 -2.54
N ALA A 589 -14.53 -10.39 -3.16
CA ALA A 589 -15.29 -10.74 -4.35
C ALA A 589 -14.68 -10.20 -5.65
N ALA A 590 -13.80 -9.19 -5.57
CA ALA A 590 -12.98 -8.75 -6.69
C ALA A 590 -11.96 -9.85 -7.10
N PRO A 591 -11.51 -9.90 -8.36
CA PRO A 591 -10.47 -10.85 -8.78
C PRO A 591 -9.19 -10.65 -7.96
N LEU A 592 -8.59 -11.75 -7.50
CA LEU A 592 -7.36 -11.76 -6.72
C LEU A 592 -6.28 -12.53 -7.48
N VAL A 593 -5.15 -11.86 -7.74
CA VAL A 593 -4.01 -12.42 -8.47
C VAL A 593 -2.82 -12.52 -7.54
N LEU A 594 -2.17 -13.67 -7.47
CA LEU A 594 -0.91 -13.86 -6.75
C LEU A 594 0.26 -13.76 -7.73
N ALA A 595 0.97 -12.63 -7.72
CA ALA A 595 2.23 -12.48 -8.43
C ALA A 595 3.38 -13.16 -7.68
N ASP A 596 3.27 -13.27 -6.36
CA ASP A 596 4.20 -13.98 -5.48
C ASP A 596 3.49 -14.96 -4.54
N ASN A 597 4.27 -15.74 -3.79
CA ASN A 597 3.73 -16.61 -2.75
C ASN A 597 2.99 -15.77 -1.69
N ALA A 598 1.94 -16.35 -1.10
CA ALA A 598 1.09 -15.64 -0.15
C ALA A 598 0.99 -16.37 1.20
N GLU A 599 1.17 -15.63 2.29
CA GLU A 599 0.78 -16.04 3.62
C GLU A 599 -0.60 -15.46 3.97
N VAL A 600 -1.57 -16.33 4.21
CA VAL A 600 -2.93 -15.95 4.58
C VAL A 600 -3.16 -16.29 6.05
N THR A 601 -3.26 -15.29 6.93
CA THR A 601 -3.45 -15.48 8.37
C THR A 601 -4.87 -15.10 8.76
N VAL A 602 -5.66 -16.05 9.28
CA VAL A 602 -7.01 -15.77 9.78
C VAL A 602 -7.06 -16.13 11.27
N ALA A 603 -7.29 -15.14 12.12
CA ALA A 603 -7.34 -15.31 13.57
C ALA A 603 -8.56 -16.15 14.01
N GLY A 604 -8.45 -16.78 15.19
CA GLY A 604 -9.56 -17.54 15.77
C GLY A 604 -10.80 -16.66 15.98
N GLY A 605 -11.97 -17.14 15.55
CA GLY A 605 -13.22 -16.39 15.57
C GLY A 605 -13.42 -15.44 14.38
N SER A 606 -12.43 -15.34 13.48
CA SER A 606 -12.53 -14.57 12.24
C SER A 606 -12.72 -15.46 11.00
N ASN A 607 -13.29 -14.87 9.95
CA ASN A 607 -13.49 -15.52 8.66
C ASN A 607 -13.03 -14.61 7.53
N LEU A 608 -12.39 -15.19 6.51
CA LEU A 608 -12.08 -14.52 5.27
C LEU A 608 -12.58 -15.37 4.10
N ALA A 609 -13.48 -14.81 3.29
CA ALA A 609 -14.00 -15.46 2.10
C ALA A 609 -13.42 -14.81 0.83
N ILE A 610 -12.77 -15.60 -0.03
CA ILE A 610 -12.35 -15.19 -1.37
C ILE A 610 -13.32 -15.84 -2.35
N THR A 611 -14.35 -15.07 -2.73
CA THR A 611 -15.41 -15.52 -3.64
C THR A 611 -15.13 -15.13 -5.08
N GLY A 612 -14.29 -14.10 -5.29
CA GLY A 612 -13.79 -13.71 -6.60
C GLY A 612 -12.85 -14.76 -7.20
N GLU A 613 -12.51 -14.58 -8.48
CA GLU A 613 -11.53 -15.44 -9.15
C GLU A 613 -10.16 -15.33 -8.46
N LEU A 614 -9.57 -16.47 -8.08
CA LEU A 614 -8.23 -16.56 -7.51
C LEU A 614 -7.26 -17.12 -8.55
N THR A 615 -6.36 -16.28 -9.05
CA THR A 615 -5.27 -16.67 -9.97
C THR A 615 -3.98 -16.87 -9.18
N ALA A 616 -3.54 -18.12 -9.00
CA ALA A 616 -2.38 -18.48 -8.18
C ALA A 616 -1.41 -19.49 -8.84
N ALA A 617 -1.44 -19.60 -10.17
CA ALA A 617 -0.62 -20.55 -10.91
C ALA A 617 0.89 -20.35 -10.64
N GLY A 618 1.60 -21.43 -10.31
CA GLY A 618 3.02 -21.36 -9.99
C GLY A 618 3.34 -20.79 -8.60
N LYS A 619 2.33 -20.54 -7.75
CA LYS A 619 2.50 -19.94 -6.42
C LYS A 619 2.12 -20.89 -5.29
N THR A 620 2.65 -20.62 -4.11
CA THR A 620 2.32 -21.30 -2.86
C THR A 620 1.41 -20.43 -2.01
N ILE A 621 0.36 -21.03 -1.46
CA ILE A 621 -0.52 -20.41 -0.45
C ILE A 621 -0.28 -21.10 0.88
N THR A 622 0.09 -20.32 1.90
CA THR A 622 0.29 -20.80 3.26
C THR A 622 -0.77 -20.20 4.18
N LYS A 623 -1.71 -21.03 4.65
CA LYS A 623 -2.76 -20.64 5.60
C LYS A 623 -2.27 -20.79 7.04
N LYS A 624 -2.32 -19.70 7.81
CA LYS A 624 -2.01 -19.64 9.25
C LYS A 624 -3.22 -19.13 10.06
N GLY A 625 -3.12 -19.22 11.38
CA GLY A 625 -4.15 -18.82 12.35
C GLY A 625 -5.37 -19.76 12.38
N ASP A 626 -6.08 -19.76 13.50
CA ASP A 626 -7.11 -20.76 13.80
C ASP A 626 -8.46 -20.54 13.08
N GLY A 627 -8.64 -19.38 12.44
CA GLY A 627 -9.88 -19.02 11.75
C GLY A 627 -10.06 -19.67 10.38
N LEU A 628 -11.18 -19.33 9.74
CA LEU A 628 -11.61 -19.90 8.45
C LEU A 628 -11.18 -19.06 7.26
N LEU A 629 -10.49 -19.69 6.31
CA LEU A 629 -10.34 -19.19 4.94
C LEU A 629 -11.32 -19.95 4.02
N ALA A 630 -12.35 -19.27 3.50
CA ALA A 630 -13.25 -19.84 2.50
C ALA A 630 -12.85 -19.38 1.09
N VAL A 631 -12.81 -20.29 0.12
CA VAL A 631 -12.38 -20.02 -1.26
C VAL A 631 -13.27 -20.75 -2.26
N SER A 632 -13.51 -20.18 -3.45
CA SER A 632 -14.25 -20.88 -4.50
C SER A 632 -13.52 -22.15 -5.00
N ASN A 633 -12.21 -22.06 -5.16
CA ASN A 633 -11.29 -23.17 -5.43
C ASN A 633 -9.85 -22.70 -5.15
N VAL A 634 -8.91 -23.65 -5.10
CA VAL A 634 -7.47 -23.35 -5.06
C VAL A 634 -6.80 -23.97 -6.28
N ARG A 635 -6.24 -23.14 -7.16
CA ARG A 635 -5.43 -23.56 -8.32
C ARG A 635 -4.05 -22.95 -8.24
N ALA A 636 -3.15 -23.66 -7.55
CA ALA A 636 -1.83 -23.17 -7.14
C ALA A 636 -0.80 -24.30 -7.17
N ASP A 637 0.50 -24.01 -7.06
CA ASP A 637 1.50 -25.08 -6.97
C ASP A 637 1.39 -25.83 -5.63
N ALA A 638 1.12 -25.13 -4.53
CA ALA A 638 1.01 -25.73 -3.21
C ALA A 638 -0.02 -25.03 -2.31
N LEU A 639 -0.70 -25.83 -1.48
CA LEU A 639 -1.50 -25.37 -0.36
C LEU A 639 -0.97 -25.94 0.96
N ASN A 640 -0.48 -25.07 1.84
CA ASN A 640 0.03 -25.43 3.16
C ASN A 640 -0.91 -24.90 4.25
N ILE A 641 -1.65 -25.77 4.93
CA ILE A 641 -2.59 -25.37 6.00
C ILE A 641 -1.93 -25.57 7.36
N VAL A 642 -1.18 -24.57 7.81
CA VAL A 642 -0.44 -24.62 9.08
C VAL A 642 -1.38 -24.66 10.29
N ALA A 643 -2.47 -23.89 10.26
CA ALA A 643 -3.47 -23.82 11.32
C ALA A 643 -4.86 -23.43 10.79
N GLY A 644 -5.89 -23.77 11.58
CA GLY A 644 -7.29 -23.46 11.26
C GLY A 644 -7.85 -24.26 10.10
N GLN A 645 -8.85 -23.68 9.42
CA GLN A 645 -9.59 -24.35 8.35
C GLN A 645 -9.46 -23.60 7.02
N VAL A 646 -9.29 -24.34 5.93
CA VAL A 646 -9.63 -23.90 4.57
C VAL A 646 -10.92 -24.60 4.15
N ARG A 647 -11.91 -23.85 3.65
CA ARG A 647 -13.15 -24.41 3.09
C ARG A 647 -13.28 -24.06 1.62
N VAL A 648 -13.46 -25.07 0.76
CA VAL A 648 -13.90 -24.84 -0.62
C VAL A 648 -15.41 -24.62 -0.60
N ILE A 649 -15.84 -23.43 -1.03
CA ILE A 649 -17.25 -23.02 -1.02
C ILE A 649 -18.06 -23.98 -1.91
N ALA A 650 -19.24 -24.39 -1.43
CA ALA A 650 -20.07 -25.35 -2.15
C ALA A 650 -20.43 -24.84 -3.56
N SER A 651 -20.15 -25.66 -4.57
CA SER A 651 -20.57 -25.41 -5.94
C SER A 651 -22.05 -25.70 -6.15
N GLY A 652 -22.63 -25.15 -7.21
CA GLY A 652 -24.04 -25.41 -7.57
C GLY A 652 -24.35 -26.89 -7.86
N THR A 653 -23.35 -27.68 -8.28
CA THR A 653 -23.43 -29.14 -8.41
C THR A 653 -22.19 -29.79 -7.78
N PRO A 654 -22.31 -31.01 -7.22
CA PRO A 654 -21.17 -31.75 -6.71
C PRO A 654 -20.07 -31.92 -7.77
N ALA A 655 -18.81 -31.76 -7.37
CA ALA A 655 -17.62 -31.87 -8.22
C ALA A 655 -17.68 -31.02 -9.51
N ALA A 656 -18.29 -29.82 -9.45
CA ALA A 656 -18.29 -28.90 -10.57
C ALA A 656 -16.88 -28.36 -10.85
N SER A 657 -16.53 -28.16 -12.14
CA SER A 657 -15.24 -27.59 -12.55
C SER A 657 -14.89 -26.27 -11.86
N ALA A 658 -15.89 -25.42 -11.61
CA ALA A 658 -15.71 -24.14 -10.93
C ALA A 658 -15.26 -24.27 -9.46
N GLY A 659 -15.58 -25.39 -8.79
CA GLY A 659 -15.15 -25.68 -7.42
C GLY A 659 -13.97 -26.65 -7.31
N THR A 660 -13.53 -27.24 -8.42
CA THR A 660 -12.41 -28.19 -8.42
C THR A 660 -11.09 -27.46 -8.16
N SER A 661 -10.43 -27.85 -7.08
CA SER A 661 -9.09 -27.37 -6.71
C SER A 661 -8.01 -28.24 -7.37
N VAL A 662 -6.91 -27.64 -7.80
CA VAL A 662 -5.78 -28.30 -8.47
C VAL A 662 -4.48 -27.80 -7.87
N MET A 663 -3.62 -28.71 -7.40
CA MET A 663 -2.33 -28.36 -6.85
C MET A 663 -1.30 -29.46 -7.01
N LYS A 664 0.00 -29.15 -6.89
CA LYS A 664 1.06 -30.16 -6.92
C LYS A 664 1.33 -30.77 -5.56
N SER A 665 1.07 -30.03 -4.49
CA SER A 665 1.26 -30.51 -3.12
C SER A 665 0.26 -29.92 -2.14
N LEU A 666 -0.08 -30.73 -1.13
CA LEU A 666 -1.01 -30.40 -0.06
C LEU A 666 -0.44 -30.83 1.29
N SER A 667 -0.40 -29.90 2.25
CA SER A 667 0.00 -30.18 3.64
C SER A 667 -1.10 -29.79 4.62
N ILE A 668 -1.52 -30.75 5.45
CA ILE A 668 -2.52 -30.59 6.51
C ILE A 668 -2.02 -31.30 7.78
N PRO A 669 -1.21 -30.64 8.63
CA PRO A 669 -0.81 -31.15 9.95
C PRO A 669 -2.01 -31.43 10.88
N ALA A 670 -1.74 -32.11 12.00
CA ALA A 670 -2.74 -32.28 13.04
C ALA A 670 -3.16 -30.91 13.61
N GLY A 671 -4.47 -30.72 13.81
CA GLY A 671 -5.04 -29.45 14.29
C GLY A 671 -5.45 -28.48 13.18
N SER A 672 -5.21 -28.80 11.90
CA SER A 672 -5.72 -28.03 10.75
C SER A 672 -6.61 -28.89 9.83
N GLN A 673 -7.41 -28.24 8.98
CA GLN A 673 -8.40 -28.92 8.15
C GLN A 673 -8.57 -28.28 6.75
N LEU A 674 -8.78 -29.14 5.75
CA LEU A 674 -9.37 -28.79 4.46
C LEU A 674 -10.77 -29.39 4.36
N ASP A 675 -11.77 -28.54 4.19
CA ASP A 675 -13.17 -28.92 3.98
C ASP A 675 -13.56 -28.69 2.52
N LEU A 676 -13.82 -29.77 1.77
CA LEU A 676 -14.17 -29.69 0.36
C LEU A 676 -15.64 -29.35 0.12
N THR A 677 -16.49 -29.34 1.16
CA THR A 677 -17.95 -29.31 1.01
C THR A 677 -18.41 -30.32 -0.06
N ASN A 678 -18.96 -29.91 -1.20
CA ASN A 678 -19.38 -30.81 -2.27
C ASN A 678 -18.40 -30.86 -3.47
N ASN A 679 -17.18 -30.34 -3.32
CA ASN A 679 -16.24 -30.14 -4.42
C ASN A 679 -15.23 -31.29 -4.60
N ALA A 680 -14.37 -31.12 -5.61
CA ALA A 680 -13.30 -32.04 -5.97
C ALA A 680 -11.91 -31.39 -5.79
N LEU A 681 -10.90 -32.23 -5.68
CA LEU A 681 -9.50 -31.88 -5.51
C LEU A 681 -8.64 -32.81 -6.40
N VAL A 682 -7.69 -32.21 -7.12
CA VAL A 682 -6.64 -32.92 -7.86
C VAL A 682 -5.30 -32.55 -7.25
N ILE A 683 -4.50 -33.57 -6.90
CA ILE A 683 -3.10 -33.41 -6.53
C ILE A 683 -2.24 -33.98 -7.66
N ASP A 684 -1.69 -33.09 -8.50
CA ASP A 684 -0.79 -33.38 -9.62
C ASP A 684 0.65 -33.58 -9.10
N TYR A 685 0.93 -34.79 -8.64
CA TYR A 685 2.13 -35.10 -7.90
C TYR A 685 3.33 -35.37 -8.83
N THR A 686 4.54 -35.08 -8.36
CA THR A 686 5.76 -35.54 -9.07
C THR A 686 6.11 -36.99 -8.74
N THR A 687 5.90 -37.40 -7.48
CA THR A 687 6.10 -38.78 -7.02
C THR A 687 4.98 -39.16 -6.05
N LEU A 688 4.37 -40.34 -6.23
CA LEU A 688 3.28 -40.78 -5.36
C LEU A 688 3.74 -40.95 -3.91
N GLY A 689 4.88 -41.61 -3.66
CA GLY A 689 5.45 -41.76 -2.31
C GLY A 689 4.41 -42.24 -1.28
N SER A 690 4.28 -41.51 -0.17
CA SER A 690 3.27 -41.75 0.87
C SER A 690 1.93 -41.06 0.63
N LEU A 691 1.74 -40.34 -0.48
CA LEU A 691 0.60 -39.44 -0.68
C LEU A 691 -0.76 -40.16 -0.55
N LEU A 692 -0.88 -41.39 -1.06
CA LEU A 692 -2.13 -42.17 -0.96
C LEU A 692 -2.44 -42.55 0.49
N SER A 693 -1.45 -43.05 1.23
CA SER A 693 -1.60 -43.37 2.66
C SER A 693 -1.80 -42.11 3.52
N ASP A 694 -1.15 -41.01 3.18
CA ASP A 694 -1.29 -39.73 3.87
C ASP A 694 -2.69 -39.15 3.63
N THR A 695 -3.25 -39.30 2.43
CA THR A 695 -4.61 -38.90 2.11
C THR A 695 -5.62 -39.72 2.90
N ARG A 696 -5.45 -41.05 2.99
CA ARG A 696 -6.26 -41.89 3.87
C ARG A 696 -6.24 -41.39 5.31
N ALA A 697 -5.04 -41.18 5.86
CA ALA A 697 -4.88 -40.68 7.23
C ALA A 697 -5.54 -39.30 7.42
N ARG A 698 -5.41 -38.39 6.45
CA ARG A 698 -6.07 -37.08 6.52
C ARG A 698 -7.59 -37.21 6.56
N VAL A 699 -8.19 -38.12 5.79
CA VAL A 699 -9.64 -38.34 5.82
C VAL A 699 -10.06 -38.97 7.15
N SER A 700 -9.40 -40.05 7.58
CA SER A 700 -9.74 -40.76 8.83
C SER A 700 -9.58 -39.88 10.07
N ASP A 701 -8.57 -39.02 10.09
CA ASP A 701 -8.30 -38.12 11.22
C ASP A 701 -9.15 -36.83 11.18
N GLY A 702 -10.02 -36.67 10.17
CA GLY A 702 -10.86 -35.48 10.00
C GLY A 702 -10.09 -34.23 9.59
N ARG A 703 -8.90 -34.37 9.00
CA ARG A 703 -8.08 -33.29 8.43
C ARG A 703 -8.49 -32.94 6.99
N LEU A 704 -9.01 -33.89 6.24
CA LEU A 704 -9.62 -33.70 4.92
C LEU A 704 -11.07 -34.16 4.98
N THR A 705 -12.01 -33.24 4.87
CA THR A 705 -13.43 -33.50 5.18
C THR A 705 -14.36 -32.96 4.11
N SER A 706 -15.63 -33.34 4.23
CA SER A 706 -16.76 -32.63 3.63
C SER A 706 -17.76 -32.30 4.73
N SER A 707 -18.06 -31.01 4.93
CA SER A 707 -19.09 -30.59 5.89
C SER A 707 -20.52 -30.93 5.47
N VAL A 708 -20.73 -31.42 4.25
CA VAL A 708 -22.03 -31.87 3.73
C VAL A 708 -22.12 -33.39 3.60
N ALA A 709 -21.11 -34.12 4.09
CA ALA A 709 -21.16 -35.58 4.21
C ALA A 709 -22.32 -36.03 5.10
N ASP A 710 -22.87 -37.19 4.77
CA ASP A 710 -24.00 -37.81 5.46
C ASP A 710 -23.79 -39.34 5.55
N ALA A 711 -24.83 -40.11 5.85
CA ALA A 711 -24.73 -41.56 5.97
C ALA A 711 -24.39 -42.27 4.66
N ASP A 712 -24.59 -41.61 3.52
CA ASP A 712 -24.44 -42.16 2.18
C ASP A 712 -23.27 -41.54 1.40
N HIS A 713 -22.73 -40.41 1.86
CA HIS A 713 -21.69 -39.65 1.16
C HIS A 713 -20.47 -39.34 2.04
N GLY A 714 -19.30 -39.35 1.43
CA GLY A 714 -18.02 -39.06 2.08
C GLY A 714 -16.96 -38.56 1.10
N ILE A 715 -15.70 -38.63 1.52
CA ILE A 715 -14.54 -38.28 0.67
C ILE A 715 -13.96 -39.54 0.04
N GLY A 716 -14.11 -39.66 -1.27
CA GLY A 716 -13.47 -40.70 -2.06
C GLY A 716 -12.16 -40.22 -2.67
N TYR A 717 -11.19 -41.15 -2.80
CA TYR A 717 -9.89 -40.85 -3.41
C TYR A 717 -9.30 -42.04 -4.18
N ALA A 718 -8.62 -41.76 -5.29
CA ALA A 718 -7.96 -42.76 -6.11
C ALA A 718 -6.77 -42.17 -6.89
N ASP A 719 -5.73 -42.99 -7.09
CA ASP A 719 -4.59 -42.66 -7.93
C ASP A 719 -4.92 -42.94 -9.41
N ASN A 720 -4.83 -41.90 -10.23
CA ASN A 720 -5.21 -41.97 -11.64
C ASN A 720 -4.26 -42.84 -12.46
N ALA A 721 -3.07 -43.20 -11.95
CA ALA A 721 -2.23 -44.23 -12.56
C ALA A 721 -2.98 -45.57 -12.75
N THR A 722 -3.97 -45.85 -11.89
CA THR A 722 -4.80 -47.08 -11.94
C THR A 722 -6.08 -46.92 -12.76
N LEU A 723 -6.58 -45.69 -12.88
CA LEU A 723 -7.86 -45.39 -13.55
C LEU A 723 -7.71 -44.96 -15.01
N GLY A 724 -6.60 -44.33 -15.37
CA GLY A 724 -6.30 -43.92 -16.75
C GLY A 724 -7.22 -42.83 -17.30
N LEU A 725 -7.79 -41.98 -16.44
CA LEU A 725 -8.64 -40.87 -16.85
C LEU A 725 -7.80 -39.75 -17.48
N THR A 726 -8.38 -39.05 -18.47
CA THR A 726 -7.79 -37.84 -19.05
C THR A 726 -8.46 -36.55 -18.54
N GLU A 727 -9.59 -36.68 -17.86
CA GLU A 727 -10.36 -35.58 -17.28
C GLU A 727 -11.02 -36.02 -15.98
N PHE A 728 -11.02 -35.15 -14.96
CA PHE A 728 -11.69 -35.36 -13.69
C PHE A 728 -12.30 -34.05 -13.19
N ALA A 729 -13.60 -34.05 -12.88
CA ALA A 729 -14.33 -32.89 -12.39
C ALA A 729 -14.08 -31.61 -13.23
N GLY A 730 -14.00 -31.76 -14.56
CA GLY A 730 -13.74 -30.69 -15.52
C GLY A 730 -12.33 -30.13 -15.53
N GLN A 731 -11.35 -30.85 -14.98
CA GLN A 731 -9.91 -30.54 -15.03
C GLN A 731 -9.18 -31.63 -15.81
N ALA A 732 -8.14 -31.26 -16.56
CA ALA A 732 -7.25 -32.23 -17.20
C ALA A 732 -6.45 -32.98 -16.13
N VAL A 733 -6.33 -34.30 -16.28
CA VAL A 733 -5.57 -35.16 -15.38
C VAL A 733 -4.80 -36.19 -16.18
N ASP A 734 -3.76 -36.76 -15.58
CA ASP A 734 -2.90 -37.77 -16.16
C ASP A 734 -2.54 -38.84 -15.12
N SER A 735 -1.66 -39.78 -15.47
CA SER A 735 -1.25 -40.86 -14.57
C SER A 735 -0.55 -40.37 -13.29
N THR A 736 -0.18 -39.10 -13.19
CA THR A 736 0.45 -38.47 -12.01
C THR A 736 -0.53 -37.66 -11.17
N SER A 737 -1.84 -37.89 -11.34
CA SER A 737 -2.89 -37.20 -10.60
C SER A 737 -3.51 -38.08 -9.50
N LEU A 738 -3.49 -37.63 -8.24
CA LEU A 738 -4.37 -38.17 -7.21
C LEU A 738 -5.70 -37.43 -7.25
N LEU A 739 -6.78 -38.18 -7.42
CA LEU A 739 -8.14 -37.68 -7.56
C LEU A 739 -8.85 -37.81 -6.22
N VAL A 740 -9.48 -36.73 -5.77
CA VAL A 740 -10.23 -36.68 -4.51
C VAL A 740 -11.54 -35.95 -4.77
N ARG A 741 -12.66 -36.42 -4.21
CA ARG A 741 -13.93 -35.68 -4.27
C ARG A 741 -14.92 -36.12 -3.21
N TYR A 742 -15.91 -35.26 -2.99
CA TYR A 742 -17.18 -35.66 -2.40
C TYR A 742 -17.90 -36.67 -3.32
N THR A 743 -18.16 -37.88 -2.81
CA THR A 743 -18.89 -38.93 -3.54
C THR A 743 -19.69 -39.84 -2.61
N ARG A 744 -20.46 -40.78 -3.17
CA ARG A 744 -21.17 -41.82 -2.43
C ARG A 744 -20.21 -42.87 -1.86
N LEU A 745 -20.51 -43.35 -0.66
CA LEU A 745 -19.83 -44.50 -0.09
C LEU A 745 -20.09 -45.71 -1.00
N GLY A 746 -19.04 -46.38 -1.47
CA GLY A 746 -19.15 -47.42 -2.49
C GLY A 746 -18.53 -47.09 -3.85
N ASP A 747 -18.19 -45.83 -4.11
CA ASP A 747 -17.67 -45.37 -5.41
C ASP A 747 -16.14 -45.43 -5.45
N ALA A 748 -15.59 -46.64 -5.60
CA ALA A 748 -14.16 -46.93 -5.52
C ALA A 748 -13.35 -46.26 -6.65
N ASN A 749 -13.90 -46.16 -7.85
CA ASN A 749 -13.20 -45.59 -8.99
C ASN A 749 -13.38 -44.06 -9.13
N VAL A 750 -14.10 -43.44 -8.19
CA VAL A 750 -14.40 -42.01 -8.15
C VAL A 750 -15.00 -41.46 -9.46
N ASP A 751 -15.87 -42.22 -10.13
CA ASP A 751 -16.55 -41.83 -11.38
C ASP A 751 -17.88 -41.08 -11.18
N GLY A 752 -18.58 -41.34 -10.08
CA GLY A 752 -19.77 -40.61 -9.63
C GLY A 752 -20.99 -41.50 -9.47
N VAL A 753 -20.83 -42.80 -9.70
CA VAL A 753 -21.89 -43.80 -9.73
C VAL A 753 -21.40 -45.09 -9.09
N VAL A 754 -22.06 -45.53 -8.02
CA VAL A 754 -21.76 -46.84 -7.42
C VAL A 754 -22.32 -47.96 -8.30
N ASN A 755 -21.47 -48.77 -8.92
CA ASN A 755 -21.85 -49.78 -9.89
C ASN A 755 -20.99 -51.07 -9.81
N ILE A 756 -21.14 -51.96 -10.80
CA ILE A 756 -20.44 -53.25 -10.83
C ILE A 756 -18.90 -53.10 -10.94
N GLY A 757 -18.43 -51.99 -11.50
CA GLY A 757 -17.02 -51.63 -11.55
C GLY A 757 -16.44 -51.47 -10.15
N ASP A 758 -17.15 -50.76 -9.26
CA ASP A 758 -16.73 -50.57 -7.87
C ASP A 758 -16.75 -51.87 -7.08
N PHE A 759 -17.79 -52.70 -7.29
CA PHE A 759 -17.86 -54.00 -6.66
C PHE A 759 -16.67 -54.88 -7.06
N SER A 760 -16.23 -54.81 -8.32
CA SER A 760 -15.08 -55.58 -8.81
C SER A 760 -13.77 -55.16 -8.12
N LEU A 761 -13.61 -53.86 -7.84
CA LEU A 761 -12.44 -53.33 -7.09
C LEU A 761 -12.45 -53.77 -5.63
N LEU A 762 -13.60 -53.68 -4.95
CA LEU A 762 -13.76 -54.17 -3.58
C LEU A 762 -13.52 -55.68 -3.49
N ALA A 763 -14.12 -56.46 -4.40
CA ALA A 763 -14.01 -57.91 -4.39
C ALA A 763 -12.57 -58.39 -4.59
N ALA A 764 -11.77 -57.67 -5.40
CA ALA A 764 -10.36 -57.98 -5.61
C ALA A 764 -9.50 -57.83 -4.34
N SER A 765 -9.95 -57.03 -3.37
CA SER A 765 -9.22 -56.72 -2.14
C SER A 765 -9.93 -57.22 -0.88
N PHE A 766 -10.99 -58.03 -1.02
CA PHE A 766 -11.81 -58.46 0.13
C PHE A 766 -10.98 -59.23 1.16
N ASN A 767 -11.14 -58.85 2.43
CA ASN A 767 -10.39 -59.35 3.59
C ASN A 767 -8.88 -59.07 3.51
N GLN A 768 -8.46 -58.01 2.81
CA GLN A 768 -7.10 -57.48 2.76
C GLN A 768 -7.05 -56.03 3.26
N PRO A 769 -5.88 -55.54 3.69
CA PRO A 769 -5.66 -54.12 3.87
C PRO A 769 -5.87 -53.37 2.55
N GLY A 770 -6.50 -52.19 2.61
CA GLY A 770 -6.80 -51.42 1.41
C GLY A 770 -6.98 -49.93 1.69
N SER A 771 -7.05 -49.16 0.61
CA SER A 771 -7.46 -47.77 0.61
C SER A 771 -8.81 -47.63 -0.10
N TRP A 772 -9.34 -46.41 -0.24
CA TRP A 772 -10.63 -46.17 -0.88
C TRP A 772 -10.75 -46.83 -2.27
N GLN A 773 -9.74 -46.64 -3.14
CA GLN A 773 -9.71 -47.26 -4.47
C GLN A 773 -9.69 -48.81 -4.47
N ALA A 774 -9.39 -49.43 -3.32
CA ALA A 774 -9.42 -50.88 -3.12
C ALA A 774 -10.73 -51.35 -2.45
N GLY A 775 -11.63 -50.42 -2.09
CA GLY A 775 -12.92 -50.72 -1.47
C GLY A 775 -13.00 -50.48 0.04
N ASP A 776 -12.05 -49.77 0.67
CA ASP A 776 -12.14 -49.32 2.08
C ASP A 776 -12.95 -48.01 2.15
N PHE A 777 -14.27 -48.12 2.28
CA PHE A 777 -15.23 -47.00 2.22
C PHE A 777 -15.52 -46.39 3.59
N ASN A 778 -15.17 -47.08 4.68
CA ASN A 778 -15.28 -46.54 6.04
C ASN A 778 -13.94 -46.01 6.58
N HIS A 779 -12.86 -46.15 5.82
CA HIS A 779 -11.49 -45.72 6.13
C HIS A 779 -10.86 -46.43 7.34
N ASP A 780 -11.34 -47.61 7.72
CA ASP A 780 -10.78 -48.40 8.83
C ASP A 780 -9.49 -49.15 8.45
N GLY A 781 -9.17 -49.20 7.15
CA GLY A 781 -7.94 -49.76 6.60
C GLY A 781 -8.04 -51.22 6.20
N SER A 782 -9.22 -51.84 6.33
CA SER A 782 -9.48 -53.23 5.98
C SER A 782 -10.71 -53.35 5.11
N VAL A 783 -10.58 -53.90 3.91
CA VAL A 783 -11.72 -54.09 3.01
C VAL A 783 -12.55 -55.29 3.47
N ASN A 784 -13.75 -55.07 3.99
CA ASN A 784 -14.54 -56.12 4.63
C ASN A 784 -16.06 -55.99 4.39
N ILE A 785 -16.85 -56.73 5.18
CA ILE A 785 -18.32 -56.76 5.03
C ILE A 785 -18.98 -55.42 5.37
N ALA A 786 -18.34 -54.59 6.21
CA ALA A 786 -18.78 -53.23 6.50
C ALA A 786 -18.74 -52.38 5.22
N ASP A 787 -17.65 -52.45 4.45
CA ASP A 787 -17.53 -51.73 3.18
C ASP A 787 -18.48 -52.24 2.12
N PHE A 788 -18.63 -53.56 2.03
CA PHE A 788 -19.62 -54.15 1.12
C PHE A 788 -21.03 -53.66 1.44
N SER A 789 -21.37 -53.48 2.72
CA SER A 789 -22.67 -52.97 3.14
C SER A 789 -22.88 -51.52 2.68
N LEU A 790 -21.84 -50.68 2.74
CA LEU A 790 -21.87 -49.28 2.26
C LEU A 790 -22.01 -49.20 0.74
N LEU A 791 -21.31 -50.07 0.00
CA LEU A 791 -21.47 -50.17 -1.45
C LEU A 791 -22.88 -50.65 -1.83
N ALA A 792 -23.38 -51.69 -1.17
CA ALA A 792 -24.67 -52.28 -1.46
C ALA A 792 -25.83 -51.31 -1.19
N SER A 793 -25.77 -50.51 -0.12
CA SER A 793 -26.79 -49.49 0.17
C SER A 793 -26.85 -48.38 -0.87
N ASN A 794 -25.73 -48.12 -1.56
CA ASN A 794 -25.60 -47.07 -2.56
C ASN A 794 -25.64 -47.58 -4.02
N PHE A 795 -25.80 -48.88 -4.24
CA PHE A 795 -25.70 -49.46 -5.57
C PHE A 795 -26.69 -48.86 -6.57
N ASN A 796 -26.21 -48.56 -7.78
CA ASN A 796 -26.93 -47.90 -8.87
C ASN A 796 -27.41 -46.46 -8.56
N GLN A 797 -26.82 -45.81 -7.55
CA GLN A 797 -27.06 -44.41 -7.22
C GLN A 797 -25.90 -43.52 -7.69
N SER A 798 -26.20 -42.25 -8.01
CA SER A 798 -25.19 -41.26 -8.43
C SER A 798 -25.01 -40.15 -7.40
N ALA A 799 -23.77 -39.70 -7.21
CA ALA A 799 -23.41 -38.53 -6.43
C ALA A 799 -23.53 -37.22 -7.23
N LEU A 800 -23.68 -37.27 -8.56
CA LEU A 800 -23.63 -36.12 -9.48
C LEU A 800 -25.02 -35.65 -9.96
N GLY A 801 -26.10 -36.14 -9.36
CA GLY A 801 -27.48 -35.71 -9.68
C GLY A 801 -27.99 -36.11 -11.08
N ARG A 802 -27.28 -36.99 -11.80
CA ARG A 802 -27.76 -37.58 -13.07
C ARG A 802 -28.41 -38.95 -12.78
N PRO A 803 -29.57 -39.28 -13.38
CA PRO A 803 -30.06 -40.65 -13.34
C PRO A 803 -29.01 -41.57 -13.98
N ALA A 804 -28.80 -42.75 -13.39
CA ALA A 804 -27.97 -43.80 -13.98
C ALA A 804 -28.50 -44.12 -15.39
N GLY A 805 -27.87 -43.56 -16.41
CA GLY A 805 -28.11 -43.96 -17.79
C GLY A 805 -27.45 -45.31 -17.98
N LEU A 806 -28.24 -46.32 -18.37
CA LEU A 806 -27.72 -47.62 -18.80
C LEU A 806 -26.63 -47.43 -19.86
N HIS A 807 -25.37 -47.61 -19.48
CA HIS A 807 -24.31 -47.80 -20.46
C HIS A 807 -24.40 -49.23 -21.00
N ALA A 808 -24.91 -49.34 -22.22
CA ALA A 808 -24.81 -50.52 -23.05
C ALA A 808 -23.34 -50.81 -23.37
N GLY A 809 -22.75 -51.75 -22.64
CA GLY A 809 -21.34 -52.10 -22.79
C GLY A 809 -20.96 -53.37 -22.04
N GLY A 810 -21.75 -54.43 -22.17
CA GLY A 810 -21.43 -55.76 -21.62
C GLY A 810 -22.01 -56.83 -22.53
N SER A 811 -21.14 -57.59 -23.20
CA SER A 811 -21.49 -58.73 -24.04
C SER A 811 -22.44 -59.67 -23.29
N ALA A 812 -23.57 -60.00 -23.93
CA ALA A 812 -24.51 -60.98 -23.42
C ALA A 812 -23.79 -62.31 -23.13
N VAL A 813 -23.90 -62.78 -21.89
CA VAL A 813 -23.64 -64.17 -21.53
C VAL A 813 -24.79 -65.00 -22.09
N PRO A 814 -24.57 -66.06 -22.89
CA PRO A 814 -25.65 -66.89 -23.39
C PRO A 814 -26.30 -67.70 -22.26
N GLU A 815 -27.63 -67.63 -22.16
CA GLU A 815 -28.42 -68.47 -21.25
C GLU A 815 -28.33 -69.96 -21.65
N PRO A 816 -28.32 -70.91 -20.69
CA PRO A 816 -28.38 -72.32 -21.01
C PRO A 816 -29.81 -72.72 -21.39
N ALA A 817 -30.01 -73.13 -22.65
CA ALA A 817 -31.23 -73.77 -23.10
C ALA A 817 -31.36 -75.17 -22.46
N PHE A 818 -32.20 -75.31 -21.44
CA PHE A 818 -32.63 -76.61 -20.94
C PHE A 818 -33.73 -77.18 -21.86
N SER A 819 -33.34 -78.13 -22.73
CA SER A 819 -34.28 -78.96 -23.48
C SER A 819 -34.83 -80.09 -22.59
N LEU A 820 -36.15 -80.09 -22.38
CA LEU A 820 -36.89 -81.22 -21.79
C LEU A 820 -36.92 -82.41 -22.77
N LEU A 821 -36.53 -83.59 -22.29
CA LEU A 821 -36.85 -84.89 -22.88
C LEU A 821 -37.84 -85.61 -21.95
N LEU A 822 -39.04 -85.89 -22.47
CA LEU A 822 -40.09 -86.70 -21.86
C LEU A 822 -39.71 -88.19 -21.82
N PHE A 823 -40.15 -88.93 -20.78
CA PHE A 823 -41.07 -90.10 -20.84
C PHE A 823 -41.31 -90.76 -19.44
N PRO A 824 -42.33 -91.63 -19.21
CA PRO A 824 -43.52 -91.31 -18.40
C PRO A 824 -43.78 -92.30 -17.23
N ILE A 825 -44.96 -92.16 -16.58
CA ILE A 825 -45.88 -93.20 -15.98
C ILE A 825 -46.63 -92.52 -14.80
N THR A 826 -47.77 -91.86 -15.06
CA THR A 826 -49.17 -92.33 -15.00
C THR A 826 -49.79 -92.50 -13.61
N MET A 827 -50.87 -91.70 -13.42
CA MET A 827 -52.17 -92.03 -12.80
C MET A 827 -52.22 -92.18 -11.26
N LEU A 828 -53.15 -91.58 -10.52
CA LEU A 828 -54.62 -91.46 -10.67
C LEU A 828 -55.07 -90.14 -9.96
N LEU A 829 -55.83 -89.24 -10.60
CA LEU A 829 -57.27 -88.98 -10.32
C LEU A 829 -57.61 -88.83 -8.82
N ARG A 830 -58.25 -87.76 -8.33
CA ARG A 830 -59.54 -87.22 -8.82
C ARG A 830 -59.93 -85.91 -8.08
N ARG A 831 -60.03 -84.84 -8.87
CA ARG A 831 -61.08 -83.79 -8.97
C ARG A 831 -62.08 -83.48 -7.82
N MET A 832 -62.25 -82.14 -7.69
CA MET A 832 -63.45 -81.32 -7.37
C MET A 832 -63.88 -81.27 -5.90
N ARG A 833 -64.13 -80.09 -5.30
CA ARG A 833 -64.69 -78.84 -5.85
C ARG A 833 -63.83 -77.61 -5.61
#